data_AF-A0A954SZR8-F1
#
_entry.id   AF-A0A954SZR8-F1
#
_cell.length_a   1.000
_cell.length_b   1.000
_cell.length_c   1.000
_cell.angle_alpha   90.00
_cell.angle_beta   90.00
_cell.angle_gamma   90.00
#
_symmetry.space_group_name_H-M   'P 1'
#
loop_
_entity.id
_entity.type
_entity.pdbx_description
1 polymer ?
#
loop_
_entity_poly.entity_id
_entity_poly.type
_entity_poly.pdbx_seq_one_letter_code
_entity_poly.pdbx_strand_id
1 'polypeptide(L)'
;MARDYVTMKIEFIRIQQDAQRLAGRLKEAGRVLRGTGNLDGEIEGELSQLLHGWDTLAHSLFADDVDFSEADSRESHQLKCLAEKLEHLERRERARAVLGCLQQVTFVDGSDSSELHGLHRDARTLEDSLNDAESGPVMARLVEGKHAGNSLLALIRDGDRLSDREWAEHQARVTEAYGASIATAAVRGRLTIRGDAPSRTDQAEKGSSTSRDVKVFSVTRDGELIDDMSITESGGFVRLSIAAEDEVVCDEDESPEESTSSAEMQETISFQDGHPHLTLLNTDISAVTEEEAEKQGVLEEAVDDSIFDAPDDAIPSKGPALIKEASAEWQELRAAVIHEDVDVESPHDDSVTARSDVIDALPKRYCLENGPIQEVARAARTDAVLHRDQHVSEVILHLAAADRMGMAASVARGQEARGETQVPFLPVWLLEALAFSPHVTFVRGRLAAMIESALSHCHERVWHDLSDDWREGLGFFVRAATLRPSVVAPGTRAAAILRSFALNGECTELYNYCSRIATFGERLQGLMPALFTQRQSHLSREDHLRVLQAEVRQWCEVLRERTIEYTPAKQLFLHANWSVKSGTSVRHSLHVRRWQKWQQTLRLADRIVRPVREGNSELVPEVKAEVRRLSACLREGAGVDCDSEIDSDAVIHLPLPSMRNVLREAMAYAQRWVSLQSSSEEDADFFLPQAAEELRAEVLDRHDAVVRELECVRDQAQSLVVAAGVTCLLRAVHQLREMVDPSGPVSPTESDPRHLLGAEFLKIPGMQLDERWEPTTDPVEVQNRVLRFLAEPQPDWTTAFQLRCEAGDRVGTERLLELDAWDSTEQRDQLREIRDHYIQPTRVSLMAELVQFEQRLQEIAKAESLADDQQELDKRARRLREAIGSEGLSAASGSTIEWCRTELSALRNGIRALQSGVSPDISPASPEPEQGLPDDHLLH
;
A
#
# COMPACT_ATOMS: atom_id res chain seq x y z
N MET A 1 24.42 -29.04 -8.63
CA MET A 1 24.58 -29.79 -7.36
C MET A 1 26.03 -29.86 -6.84
N ALA A 2 26.93 -30.69 -7.38
CA ALA A 2 28.20 -30.99 -6.69
C ALA A 2 29.14 -29.78 -6.47
N ARG A 3 29.15 -28.82 -7.40
CA ARG A 3 29.91 -27.55 -7.27
C ARG A 3 29.30 -26.65 -6.19
N ASP A 4 27.98 -26.64 -6.11
CA ASP A 4 27.19 -25.72 -5.30
C ASP A 4 27.18 -26.19 -3.84
N TYR A 5 27.06 -27.50 -3.61
CA TYR A 5 27.30 -28.14 -2.31
C TYR A 5 28.73 -27.84 -1.78
N VAL A 6 29.76 -27.80 -2.64
CA VAL A 6 31.10 -27.39 -2.22
C VAL A 6 31.14 -25.91 -1.82
N THR A 7 30.48 -25.02 -2.55
CA THR A 7 30.34 -23.60 -2.19
C THR A 7 29.63 -23.42 -0.84
N MET A 8 28.48 -24.08 -0.65
CA MET A 8 27.71 -24.05 0.61
C MET A 8 28.52 -24.62 1.78
N LYS A 9 29.32 -25.66 1.55
CA LYS A 9 30.20 -26.26 2.57
C LYS A 9 31.34 -25.32 2.97
N ILE A 10 31.87 -24.53 2.03
CA ILE A 10 32.87 -23.49 2.31
C ILE A 10 32.23 -22.35 3.13
N GLU A 11 31.05 -21.85 2.73
CA GLU A 11 30.35 -20.78 3.44
C GLU A 11 29.89 -21.20 4.84
N PHE A 12 29.35 -22.42 5.02
CA PHE A 12 29.02 -22.96 6.34
C PHE A 12 30.24 -23.05 7.25
N ILE A 13 31.39 -23.51 6.73
CA ILE A 13 32.65 -23.54 7.49
C ILE A 13 33.13 -22.12 7.84
N ARG A 14 32.96 -21.15 6.95
CA ARG A 14 33.28 -19.73 7.19
C ARG A 14 32.43 -19.16 8.33
N ILE A 15 31.11 -19.24 8.21
CA ILE A 15 30.14 -18.79 9.22
C ILE A 15 30.37 -19.50 10.56
N GLN A 16 30.73 -20.79 10.56
CA GLN A 16 31.06 -21.51 11.80
C GLN A 16 32.34 -21.01 12.47
N GLN A 17 33.36 -20.61 11.70
CA GLN A 17 34.59 -20.01 12.23
C GLN A 17 34.35 -18.58 12.73
N ASP A 18 33.61 -17.78 11.97
CA ASP A 18 33.22 -16.42 12.35
C ASP A 18 32.37 -16.42 13.64
N ALA A 19 31.42 -17.37 13.77
CA ALA A 19 30.63 -17.55 14.99
C ALA A 19 31.48 -17.92 16.21
N GLN A 20 32.51 -18.77 16.04
CA GLN A 20 33.43 -19.12 17.13
C GLN A 20 34.32 -17.94 17.53
N ARG A 21 34.78 -17.14 16.56
CA ARG A 21 35.55 -15.91 16.78
C ARG A 21 34.71 -14.85 17.51
N LEU A 22 33.49 -14.60 17.04
CA LEU A 22 32.57 -13.63 17.63
C LEU A 22 32.13 -14.05 19.04
N ALA A 23 31.84 -15.34 19.28
CA ALA A 23 31.58 -15.87 20.62
C ALA A 23 32.79 -15.68 21.57
N GLY A 24 34.02 -15.72 21.04
CA GLY A 24 35.24 -15.33 21.74
C GLY A 24 35.25 -13.85 22.15
N ARG A 25 35.03 -12.94 21.19
CA ARG A 25 34.96 -11.48 21.44
C ARG A 25 33.83 -11.11 22.41
N LEU A 26 32.62 -11.62 22.20
CA LEU A 26 31.46 -11.40 23.08
C LEU A 26 31.73 -11.87 24.52
N LYS A 27 32.51 -12.94 24.72
CA LYS A 27 32.91 -13.43 26.05
C LYS A 27 34.02 -12.60 26.71
N GLU A 28 34.70 -11.75 25.95
CA GLU A 28 35.65 -10.75 26.47
C GLU A 28 34.93 -9.42 26.74
N ALA A 29 34.14 -8.94 25.79
CA ALA A 29 33.29 -7.76 25.96
C ALA A 29 32.29 -7.92 27.11
N GLY A 30 31.72 -9.12 27.32
CA GLY A 30 30.91 -9.47 28.48
C GLY A 30 31.66 -9.46 29.83
N ARG A 31 32.97 -9.17 29.85
CA ARG A 31 33.74 -8.78 31.04
C ARG A 31 33.98 -7.28 31.08
N VAL A 32 34.31 -6.66 29.94
CA VAL A 32 34.48 -5.20 29.80
C VAL A 32 33.21 -4.45 30.19
N LEU A 33 32.05 -4.81 29.60
CA LEU A 33 30.70 -4.32 29.93
C LEU A 33 30.40 -4.32 31.44
N ARG A 34 30.86 -5.35 32.16
CA ARG A 34 30.68 -5.47 33.62
C ARG A 34 31.51 -4.48 34.44
N GLY A 35 32.41 -3.73 33.80
CA GLY A 35 33.08 -2.56 34.37
C GLY A 35 32.73 -1.23 33.69
N THR A 36 32.33 -1.21 32.42
CA THR A 36 32.18 0.02 31.60
C THR A 36 30.75 0.38 31.20
N GLY A 37 29.78 -0.53 31.27
CA GLY A 37 28.38 -0.29 30.84
C GLY A 37 28.14 -0.27 29.32
N ASN A 38 29.09 0.23 28.52
CA ASN A 38 28.98 0.26 27.05
C ASN A 38 29.56 -0.97 26.35
N LEU A 39 28.92 -1.34 25.24
CA LEU A 39 29.39 -2.33 24.27
C LEU A 39 30.39 -1.68 23.30
N ASP A 40 31.24 -2.50 22.67
CA ASP A 40 32.19 -2.07 21.63
C ASP A 40 31.52 -2.17 20.25
N GLY A 41 31.42 -1.06 19.52
CA GLY A 41 30.72 -0.98 18.24
C GLY A 41 31.30 -1.88 17.14
N GLU A 42 32.57 -2.28 17.24
CA GLU A 42 33.12 -3.31 16.33
C GLU A 42 32.37 -4.65 16.44
N ILE A 43 31.91 -4.98 17.66
CA ILE A 43 31.27 -6.28 17.94
C ILE A 43 29.85 -6.31 17.40
N GLU A 44 29.16 -5.18 17.42
CA GLU A 44 27.82 -5.00 16.82
C GLU A 44 27.89 -5.11 15.29
N GLY A 45 28.90 -4.49 14.66
CA GLY A 45 29.20 -4.68 13.23
C GLY A 45 29.55 -6.13 12.86
N GLU A 46 30.38 -6.83 13.63
CA GLU A 46 30.65 -8.26 13.42
C GLU A 46 29.37 -9.11 13.63
N LEU A 47 28.44 -8.72 14.51
CA LEU A 47 27.17 -9.42 14.75
C LEU A 47 26.21 -9.30 13.57
N SER A 48 26.04 -8.10 13.01
CA SER A 48 25.21 -7.89 11.82
C SER A 48 25.78 -8.58 10.58
N GLN A 49 27.12 -8.63 10.41
CA GLN A 49 27.75 -9.42 9.34
C GLN A 49 27.50 -10.93 9.52
N LEU A 50 27.53 -11.44 10.75
CA LEU A 50 27.25 -12.84 11.04
C LEU A 50 25.78 -13.21 10.78
N LEU A 51 24.84 -12.34 11.17
CA LEU A 51 23.41 -12.51 10.90
C LEU A 51 23.13 -12.52 9.40
N HIS A 52 23.65 -11.55 8.65
CA HIS A 52 23.51 -11.50 7.19
C HIS A 52 24.14 -12.73 6.50
N GLY A 53 25.26 -13.25 7.01
CA GLY A 53 25.84 -14.51 6.56
C GLY A 53 24.93 -15.72 6.81
N TRP A 54 24.31 -15.79 8.00
CA TRP A 54 23.32 -16.82 8.33
C TRP A 54 22.06 -16.73 7.48
N ASP A 55 21.53 -15.53 7.23
CA ASP A 55 20.36 -15.33 6.37
C ASP A 55 20.67 -15.71 4.93
N THR A 56 21.85 -15.34 4.42
CA THR A 56 22.31 -15.75 3.07
C THR A 56 22.42 -17.27 2.97
N LEU A 57 23.01 -17.92 3.98
CA LEU A 57 23.11 -19.38 4.03
C LEU A 57 21.71 -20.04 4.13
N ALA A 58 20.83 -19.52 4.98
CA ALA A 58 19.46 -20.01 5.14
C ALA A 58 18.66 -19.88 3.84
N HIS A 59 18.72 -18.73 3.15
CA HIS A 59 18.11 -18.59 1.82
C HIS A 59 18.70 -19.60 0.84
N SER A 60 20.02 -19.81 0.80
CA SER A 60 20.62 -20.84 -0.07
C SER A 60 20.26 -22.30 0.32
N LEU A 61 19.90 -22.56 1.58
CA LEU A 61 19.46 -23.87 2.09
C LEU A 61 17.97 -24.14 1.93
N PHE A 62 17.14 -23.10 1.75
CA PHE A 62 15.67 -23.19 1.75
C PHE A 62 14.99 -22.61 0.50
N ALA A 63 15.72 -21.99 -0.43
CA ALA A 63 15.17 -21.54 -1.71
C ALA A 63 15.03 -22.67 -2.75
N ASP A 64 15.89 -23.69 -2.69
CA ASP A 64 15.81 -24.90 -3.52
C ASP A 64 15.44 -26.13 -2.66
N ASP A 65 14.49 -26.94 -3.13
CA ASP A 65 14.16 -28.26 -2.56
C ASP A 65 15.30 -29.27 -2.87
N VAL A 66 16.44 -29.10 -2.20
CA VAL A 66 17.58 -30.03 -2.30
C VAL A 66 17.22 -31.35 -1.60
N ASP A 67 17.02 -32.41 -2.38
CA ASP A 67 16.71 -33.75 -1.85
C ASP A 67 17.94 -34.37 -1.15
N PHE A 68 18.02 -34.17 0.17
CA PHE A 68 19.08 -34.69 1.03
C PHE A 68 19.04 -36.22 1.22
N SER A 69 18.18 -36.98 0.55
CA SER A 69 18.06 -38.44 0.73
C SER A 69 19.30 -39.25 0.33
N GLU A 70 20.19 -38.71 -0.53
CA GLU A 70 21.49 -39.31 -0.86
C GLU A 70 22.67 -38.79 0.00
N ALA A 71 22.45 -37.84 0.91
CA ALA A 71 23.52 -37.29 1.74
C ALA A 71 24.00 -38.27 2.83
N ASP A 72 25.32 -38.38 3.04
CA ASP A 72 25.90 -39.37 3.96
C ASP A 72 25.30 -39.23 5.38
N SER A 73 24.90 -40.38 5.93
CA SER A 73 24.15 -40.58 7.18
C SER A 73 24.64 -39.76 8.39
N ARG A 74 25.92 -39.39 8.43
CA ARG A 74 26.51 -38.54 9.47
C ARG A 74 26.15 -37.07 9.34
N GLU A 75 26.09 -36.52 8.12
CA GLU A 75 25.81 -35.10 7.90
C GLU A 75 24.32 -34.81 8.15
N SER A 76 23.43 -35.71 7.72
CA SER A 76 21.99 -35.66 8.07
C SER A 76 21.77 -35.66 9.59
N HIS A 77 22.48 -36.50 10.34
CA HIS A 77 22.41 -36.51 11.81
C HIS A 77 22.98 -35.22 12.44
N GLN A 78 24.01 -34.61 11.86
CA GLN A 78 24.55 -33.33 12.35
C GLN A 78 23.57 -32.18 12.12
N LEU A 79 22.99 -32.06 10.92
CA LEU A 79 21.96 -31.07 10.62
C LEU A 79 20.73 -31.22 11.52
N LYS A 80 20.26 -32.46 11.73
CA LYS A 80 19.15 -32.73 12.66
C LYS A 80 19.48 -32.30 14.11
N CYS A 81 20.69 -32.59 14.58
CA CYS A 81 21.14 -32.19 15.92
C CYS A 81 21.32 -30.66 16.05
N LEU A 82 21.57 -29.94 14.96
CA LEU A 82 21.58 -28.48 14.94
C LEU A 82 20.16 -27.90 14.95
N ALA A 83 19.23 -28.46 14.18
CA ALA A 83 17.82 -28.07 14.21
C ALA A 83 17.18 -28.30 15.60
N GLU A 84 17.42 -29.45 16.23
CA GLU A 84 16.98 -29.76 17.59
C GLU A 84 17.54 -28.76 18.64
N LYS A 85 18.75 -28.20 18.40
CA LYS A 85 19.35 -27.16 19.26
C LYS A 85 18.79 -25.77 19.00
N LEU A 86 18.54 -25.41 17.75
CA LEU A 86 17.90 -24.13 17.39
C LEU A 86 16.49 -24.06 17.96
N GLU A 87 15.70 -25.12 17.81
CA GLU A 87 14.35 -25.20 18.39
C GLU A 87 14.39 -25.10 19.93
N HIS A 88 15.39 -25.71 20.58
CA HIS A 88 15.60 -25.56 22.02
C HIS A 88 15.98 -24.13 22.42
N LEU A 89 16.76 -23.41 21.61
CA LEU A 89 17.13 -22.02 21.87
C LEU A 89 15.91 -21.09 21.73
N GLU A 90 15.13 -21.21 20.65
CA GLU A 90 13.88 -20.46 20.47
C GLU A 90 12.91 -20.70 21.62
N ARG A 91 12.67 -21.96 22.01
CA ARG A 91 11.81 -22.31 23.15
C ARG A 91 12.29 -21.63 24.43
N ARG A 92 13.60 -21.54 24.67
CA ARG A 92 14.17 -20.86 25.84
C ARG A 92 13.99 -19.35 25.78
N GLU A 93 14.12 -18.73 24.62
CA GLU A 93 13.95 -17.28 24.46
C GLU A 93 12.49 -16.85 24.60
N ARG A 94 11.55 -17.59 23.99
CA ARG A 94 10.11 -17.40 24.21
C ARG A 94 9.75 -17.56 25.70
N ALA A 95 10.33 -18.55 26.40
CA ALA A 95 10.14 -18.72 27.84
C ALA A 95 10.71 -17.54 28.66
N ARG A 96 11.88 -17.00 28.31
CA ARG A 96 12.45 -15.79 28.95
C ARG A 96 11.59 -14.55 28.71
N ALA A 97 11.03 -14.36 27.51
CA ALA A 97 10.15 -13.22 27.22
C ALA A 97 8.89 -13.22 28.13
N VAL A 98 8.30 -14.39 28.39
CA VAL A 98 7.20 -14.57 29.36
C VAL A 98 7.64 -14.19 30.78
N LEU A 99 8.81 -14.66 31.22
CA LEU A 99 9.34 -14.36 32.56
C LEU A 99 9.70 -12.88 32.72
N GLY A 100 10.20 -12.23 31.69
CA GLY A 100 10.45 -10.78 31.64
C GLY A 100 9.15 -9.97 31.81
N CYS A 101 8.08 -10.35 31.11
CA CYS A 101 6.76 -9.74 31.29
C CYS A 101 6.25 -9.91 32.74
N LEU A 102 6.47 -11.07 33.37
CA LEU A 102 6.07 -11.34 34.76
C LEU A 102 6.86 -10.50 35.78
N GLN A 103 8.16 -10.27 35.54
CA GLN A 103 8.97 -9.35 36.35
C GLN A 103 8.58 -7.87 36.18
N GLN A 104 7.85 -7.53 35.12
CA GLN A 104 7.29 -6.20 34.87
C GLN A 104 5.87 -6.00 35.42
N VAL A 105 5.22 -7.02 35.99
CA VAL A 105 3.89 -6.87 36.61
C VAL A 105 3.98 -6.02 37.89
N THR A 106 3.15 -4.98 37.95
CA THR A 106 3.06 -3.98 39.04
C THR A 106 1.61 -3.66 39.38
N PHE A 107 1.33 -3.08 40.55
CA PHE A 107 -0.01 -2.57 40.87
C PHE A 107 -0.24 -1.19 40.23
N VAL A 108 -1.44 -0.96 39.68
CA VAL A 108 -1.89 0.34 39.11
C VAL A 108 -1.77 1.49 40.10
N ASP A 109 -2.03 1.21 41.38
CA ASP A 109 -1.96 2.18 42.47
C ASP A 109 -0.51 2.55 42.88
N GLY A 110 0.51 1.95 42.23
CA GLY A 110 1.93 2.17 42.54
C GLY A 110 2.37 1.57 43.88
N SER A 111 1.55 0.75 44.52
CA SER A 111 1.84 0.13 45.82
C SER A 111 2.74 -1.10 45.69
N ASP A 112 3.93 -1.05 46.27
CA ASP A 112 4.86 -2.17 46.42
C ASP A 112 4.32 -3.23 47.40
N SER A 113 3.33 -4.00 46.95
CA SER A 113 2.76 -5.12 47.70
C SER A 113 3.81 -6.21 47.96
N SER A 114 3.85 -6.71 49.19
CA SER A 114 4.63 -7.88 49.59
C SER A 114 4.25 -9.18 48.86
N GLU A 115 3.13 -9.19 48.13
CA GLU A 115 2.61 -10.36 47.43
C GLU A 115 3.31 -10.55 46.06
N LEU A 116 3.50 -9.47 45.29
CA LEU A 116 4.26 -9.52 44.02
C LEU A 116 5.73 -9.93 44.22
N HIS A 117 6.29 -9.71 45.42
CA HIS A 117 7.61 -10.20 45.79
C HIS A 117 7.73 -11.74 45.78
N GLY A 118 6.61 -12.47 45.85
CA GLY A 118 6.56 -13.91 45.56
C GLY A 118 6.70 -14.15 44.05
N LEU A 119 5.75 -13.62 43.27
CA LEU A 119 5.73 -13.74 41.81
C LEU A 119 7.07 -13.38 41.13
N HIS A 120 7.69 -12.26 41.51
CA HIS A 120 8.97 -11.83 40.96
C HIS A 120 10.15 -12.73 41.37
N ARG A 121 10.10 -13.33 42.57
CA ARG A 121 11.09 -14.32 43.01
C ARG A 121 10.95 -15.62 42.23
N ASP A 122 9.72 -16.08 42.04
CA ASP A 122 9.43 -17.30 41.29
C ASP A 122 9.83 -17.12 39.82
N ALA A 123 9.50 -15.98 39.21
CA ALA A 123 9.91 -15.64 37.84
C ALA A 123 11.44 -15.64 37.65
N ARG A 124 12.21 -15.12 38.63
CA ARG A 124 13.69 -15.17 38.61
C ARG A 124 14.22 -16.59 38.85
N THR A 125 13.62 -17.35 39.77
CA THR A 125 14.02 -18.74 40.04
C THR A 125 13.79 -19.62 38.80
N LEU A 126 12.71 -19.37 38.05
CA LEU A 126 12.44 -19.99 36.75
C LEU A 126 13.48 -19.53 35.70
N GLU A 127 13.83 -18.25 35.65
CA GLU A 127 14.83 -17.70 34.71
C GLU A 127 16.24 -18.26 34.96
N ASP A 128 16.65 -18.40 36.23
CA ASP A 128 17.86 -19.09 36.64
C ASP A 128 17.82 -20.54 36.15
N SER A 129 16.73 -21.28 36.40
CA SER A 129 16.58 -22.68 35.99
C SER A 129 16.59 -22.87 34.47
N LEU A 130 16.16 -21.89 33.66
CA LEU A 130 16.23 -21.96 32.19
C LEU A 130 17.68 -21.99 31.65
N ASN A 131 18.68 -21.77 32.51
CA ASN A 131 20.09 -21.94 32.14
C ASN A 131 20.60 -23.39 32.35
N ASP A 132 19.90 -24.18 33.16
CA ASP A 132 20.20 -25.60 33.40
C ASP A 132 19.59 -26.49 32.32
N ALA A 133 20.34 -27.50 31.88
CA ALA A 133 19.98 -28.37 30.76
C ALA A 133 18.79 -29.32 31.05
N GLU A 134 18.36 -29.45 32.31
CA GLU A 134 17.28 -30.36 32.72
C GLU A 134 15.89 -29.70 32.73
N SER A 135 15.79 -28.38 32.58
CA SER A 135 14.56 -27.59 32.73
C SER A 135 13.53 -27.71 31.60
N GLY A 136 13.71 -28.69 30.71
CA GLY A 136 12.82 -29.00 29.58
C GLY A 136 11.30 -28.99 29.87
N PRO A 137 10.77 -29.66 30.91
CA PRO A 137 9.33 -29.69 31.15
C PRO A 137 8.76 -28.36 31.66
N VAL A 138 9.56 -27.54 32.34
CA VAL A 138 9.16 -26.20 32.80
C VAL A 138 9.16 -25.23 31.61
N MET A 139 10.21 -25.26 30.79
CA MET A 139 10.31 -24.51 29.54
C MET A 139 9.15 -24.84 28.60
N ALA A 140 8.82 -26.13 28.42
CA ALA A 140 7.68 -26.56 27.61
C ALA A 140 6.35 -25.97 28.12
N ARG A 141 6.07 -26.02 29.43
CA ARG A 141 4.86 -25.42 30.01
C ARG A 141 4.80 -23.90 29.87
N LEU A 142 5.94 -23.20 29.89
CA LEU A 142 6.02 -21.76 29.61
C LEU A 142 5.70 -21.46 28.14
N VAL A 143 6.28 -22.19 27.19
CA VAL A 143 6.06 -21.97 25.75
C VAL A 143 4.65 -22.41 25.29
N GLU A 144 4.10 -23.47 25.88
CA GLU A 144 2.77 -24.00 25.55
C GLU A 144 1.60 -23.21 26.20
N GLY A 145 1.84 -22.10 26.88
CA GLY A 145 0.78 -21.35 27.58
C GLY A 145 0.28 -21.99 28.89
N LYS A 146 0.75 -23.20 29.25
CA LYS A 146 0.26 -24.05 30.36
C LYS A 146 0.88 -23.75 31.74
N HIS A 147 1.74 -22.75 31.83
CA HIS A 147 2.29 -22.24 33.09
C HIS A 147 1.34 -21.20 33.73
N ALA A 148 1.24 -21.16 35.07
CA ALA A 148 0.35 -20.22 35.76
C ALA A 148 0.72 -18.75 35.48
N GLY A 149 1.99 -18.46 35.21
CA GLY A 149 2.44 -17.14 34.74
C GLY A 149 1.76 -16.68 33.45
N ASN A 150 1.57 -17.57 32.46
CA ASN A 150 0.84 -17.21 31.25
C ASN A 150 -0.64 -16.91 31.53
N SER A 151 -1.25 -17.63 32.47
CA SER A 151 -2.62 -17.34 32.91
C SER A 151 -2.75 -15.98 33.59
N LEU A 152 -1.72 -15.55 34.34
CA LEU A 152 -1.67 -14.21 34.93
C LEU A 152 -1.52 -13.12 33.86
N LEU A 153 -0.65 -13.30 32.87
CA LEU A 153 -0.49 -12.36 31.76
C LEU A 153 -1.77 -12.25 30.90
N ALA A 154 -2.45 -13.37 30.64
CA ALA A 154 -3.72 -13.39 29.92
C ALA A 154 -4.83 -12.63 30.67
N LEU A 155 -4.98 -12.83 31.97
CA LEU A 155 -5.94 -12.07 32.79
C LEU A 155 -5.64 -10.56 32.85
N ILE A 156 -4.37 -10.15 32.71
CA ILE A 156 -3.95 -8.75 32.73
C ILE A 156 -4.13 -8.07 31.35
N ARG A 157 -3.87 -8.79 30.24
CA ARG A 157 -3.91 -8.22 28.87
C ARG A 157 -5.26 -8.38 28.17
N ASP A 158 -5.91 -9.53 28.37
CA ASP A 158 -7.07 -9.96 27.59
C ASP A 158 -8.27 -10.28 28.51
N GLY A 159 -8.28 -9.75 29.74
CA GLY A 159 -9.33 -10.02 30.75
C GLY A 159 -10.76 -9.76 30.28
N ASP A 160 -10.97 -8.75 29.44
CA ASP A 160 -12.28 -8.39 28.84
C ASP A 160 -12.59 -9.16 27.53
N ARG A 161 -11.70 -10.06 27.09
CA ARG A 161 -11.79 -10.84 25.84
C ARG A 161 -11.89 -12.34 26.05
N LEU A 162 -11.37 -12.85 27.18
CA LEU A 162 -11.48 -14.25 27.56
C LEU A 162 -12.95 -14.63 27.78
N SER A 163 -13.37 -15.83 27.33
CA SER A 163 -14.69 -16.35 27.69
C SER A 163 -14.79 -16.61 29.20
N ASP A 164 -16.00 -16.56 29.77
CA ASP A 164 -16.27 -16.87 31.20
C ASP A 164 -15.56 -18.15 31.67
N ARG A 165 -15.50 -19.16 30.79
CA ARG A 165 -14.83 -20.43 31.06
C ARG A 165 -13.31 -20.28 31.12
N GLU A 166 -12.69 -19.70 30.10
CA GLU A 166 -11.24 -19.54 30.04
C GLU A 166 -10.76 -18.62 31.15
N TRP A 167 -11.48 -17.53 31.40
CA TRP A 167 -11.29 -16.61 32.51
C TRP A 167 -11.30 -17.36 33.85
N ALA A 168 -12.29 -18.24 34.09
CA ALA A 168 -12.35 -19.05 35.31
C ALA A 168 -11.22 -20.08 35.39
N GLU A 169 -10.86 -20.74 34.29
CA GLU A 169 -9.72 -21.67 34.25
C GLU A 169 -8.39 -20.95 34.50
N HIS A 170 -8.18 -19.75 33.97
CA HIS A 170 -7.01 -18.92 34.23
C HIS A 170 -6.99 -18.41 35.67
N GLN A 171 -8.12 -17.91 36.20
CA GLN A 171 -8.23 -17.45 37.58
C GLN A 171 -7.93 -18.58 38.58
N ALA A 172 -8.42 -19.79 38.32
CA ALA A 172 -8.14 -20.97 39.14
C ALA A 172 -6.63 -21.30 39.16
N ARG A 173 -5.97 -21.37 37.99
CA ARG A 173 -4.53 -21.66 37.87
C ARG A 173 -3.66 -20.58 38.55
N VAL A 174 -4.07 -19.30 38.49
CA VAL A 174 -3.37 -18.19 39.17
C VAL A 174 -3.61 -18.24 40.69
N THR A 175 -4.83 -18.59 41.12
CA THR A 175 -5.19 -18.73 42.55
C THR A 175 -4.41 -19.88 43.20
N GLU A 176 -4.25 -21.00 42.51
CA GLU A 176 -3.49 -22.17 42.97
C GLU A 176 -1.99 -21.87 43.09
N ALA A 177 -1.39 -21.19 42.11
CA ALA A 177 0.05 -20.95 42.07
C ALA A 177 0.52 -19.73 42.87
N TYR A 178 -0.21 -18.61 42.80
CA TYR A 178 0.22 -17.31 43.35
C TYR A 178 -0.74 -16.74 44.41
N GLY A 179 -1.80 -17.48 44.75
CA GLY A 179 -2.76 -17.10 45.78
C GLY A 179 -3.92 -16.23 45.30
N ALA A 180 -4.99 -16.24 46.08
CA ALA A 180 -6.27 -15.61 45.73
C ALA A 180 -6.20 -14.08 45.61
N SER A 181 -5.27 -13.41 46.30
CA SER A 181 -5.10 -11.95 46.24
C SER A 181 -4.54 -11.49 44.89
N ILE A 182 -3.48 -12.13 44.38
CA ILE A 182 -2.93 -11.85 43.05
C ILE A 182 -3.97 -12.17 41.96
N ALA A 183 -4.67 -13.31 42.07
CA ALA A 183 -5.75 -13.66 41.15
C ALA A 183 -6.88 -12.61 41.15
N THR A 184 -7.30 -12.15 42.33
CA THR A 184 -8.34 -11.12 42.48
C THR A 184 -7.86 -9.74 42.02
N ALA A 185 -6.57 -9.43 42.14
CA ALA A 185 -5.99 -8.18 41.67
C ALA A 185 -5.92 -8.11 40.14
N ALA A 186 -5.51 -9.20 39.48
CA ALA A 186 -5.55 -9.32 38.01
C ALA A 186 -6.99 -9.15 37.49
N VAL A 187 -7.93 -9.94 38.04
CA VAL A 187 -9.36 -9.91 37.70
C VAL A 187 -10.03 -8.54 37.89
N ARG A 188 -9.51 -7.69 38.79
CA ARG A 188 -10.04 -6.33 39.03
C ARG A 188 -9.30 -5.24 38.25
N GLY A 189 -8.47 -5.60 37.26
CA GLY A 189 -7.67 -4.64 36.49
C GLY A 189 -6.66 -3.85 37.33
N ARG A 190 -6.29 -4.35 38.52
CA ARG A 190 -5.39 -3.66 39.46
C ARG A 190 -3.91 -3.99 39.24
N LEU A 191 -3.61 -4.97 38.39
CA LEU A 191 -2.26 -5.29 37.95
C LEU A 191 -2.07 -4.85 36.50
N THR A 192 -0.95 -4.20 36.22
CA THR A 192 -0.53 -3.80 34.87
C THR A 192 0.94 -4.16 34.65
N ILE A 193 1.29 -4.37 33.38
CA ILE A 193 2.68 -4.59 32.96
C ILE A 193 3.32 -3.22 32.74
N ARG A 194 4.52 -3.01 33.29
CA ARG A 194 5.25 -1.73 33.31
C ARG A 194 5.70 -1.31 31.90
N GLY A 195 4.79 -0.69 31.16
CA GLY A 195 4.96 -0.25 29.77
C GLY A 195 3.64 -0.29 28.98
N ASP A 196 2.70 -1.15 29.40
CA ASP A 196 1.37 -1.34 28.79
C ASP A 196 0.29 -0.44 29.43
N ALA A 197 0.67 0.59 30.19
CA ALA A 197 -0.27 1.45 30.91
C ALA A 197 -0.99 2.43 29.95
N PRO A 198 -2.34 2.46 29.90
CA PRO A 198 -3.07 3.42 29.08
C PRO A 198 -2.84 4.86 29.57
N SER A 199 -2.77 5.81 28.63
CA SER A 199 -2.63 7.23 28.91
C SER A 199 -3.77 7.72 29.82
N ARG A 200 -3.41 8.38 30.93
CA ARG A 200 -4.29 8.57 32.09
C ARG A 200 -5.35 9.70 31.93
N THR A 201 -5.67 10.07 30.70
CA THR A 201 -6.58 11.17 30.33
C THR A 201 -8.05 10.78 30.45
N ASP A 202 -8.41 9.56 30.06
CA ASP A 202 -9.79 9.23 29.66
C ASP A 202 -10.75 8.90 30.82
N GLN A 203 -10.29 8.98 32.08
CA GLN A 203 -11.10 8.67 33.27
C GLN A 203 -11.44 9.89 34.14
N ALA A 204 -11.08 11.11 33.73
CA ALA A 204 -11.37 12.32 34.50
C ALA A 204 -12.83 12.82 34.38
N GLU A 205 -13.53 12.55 33.27
CA GLU A 205 -14.78 13.26 32.94
C GLU A 205 -16.08 12.58 33.42
N LYS A 206 -16.05 11.30 33.82
CA LYS A 206 -17.25 10.59 34.32
C LYS A 206 -17.49 10.85 35.82
N GLY A 207 -17.60 12.12 36.19
CA GLY A 207 -17.61 12.57 37.58
C GLY A 207 -18.44 13.83 37.91
N SER A 208 -19.34 14.30 37.04
CA SER A 208 -20.15 15.51 37.32
C SER A 208 -21.59 15.47 36.78
N SER A 209 -22.48 16.10 37.56
CA SER A 209 -23.73 16.76 37.14
C SER A 209 -24.78 15.96 36.35
N THR A 210 -25.70 15.32 37.10
CA THR A 210 -27.13 15.20 36.73
C THR A 210 -28.05 15.65 37.87
N SER A 211 -27.95 16.92 38.26
CA SER A 211 -29.01 17.53 39.09
C SER A 211 -30.29 17.64 38.25
N ARG A 212 -31.41 17.14 38.79
CA ARG A 212 -32.74 17.26 38.17
C ARG A 212 -33.74 17.72 39.23
N ASP A 213 -34.20 18.96 39.10
CA ASP A 213 -35.22 19.53 39.96
C ASP A 213 -36.55 18.78 39.82
N VAL A 214 -37.04 18.22 40.93
CA VAL A 214 -38.43 17.75 41.05
C VAL A 214 -39.22 18.82 41.79
N LYS A 215 -40.15 19.48 41.10
CA LYS A 215 -41.11 20.40 41.73
C LYS A 215 -42.04 19.62 42.65
N VAL A 216 -41.93 19.85 43.95
CA VAL A 216 -42.91 19.44 44.96
C VAL A 216 -43.61 20.69 45.50
N PHE A 217 -44.92 20.60 45.74
CA PHE A 217 -45.73 21.71 46.24
C PHE A 217 -45.32 22.14 47.65
N SER A 218 -45.26 23.46 47.87
CA SER A 218 -45.12 24.04 49.20
C SER A 218 -46.48 24.20 49.87
N VAL A 219 -46.65 23.52 51.01
CA VAL A 219 -47.70 23.80 51.99
C VAL A 219 -47.01 24.14 53.31
N THR A 220 -47.11 25.38 53.75
CA THR A 220 -46.46 25.86 54.97
C THR A 220 -47.32 25.62 56.20
N ARG A 221 -46.74 25.01 57.24
CA ARG A 221 -47.20 25.19 58.62
C ARG A 221 -46.08 24.95 59.64
N ASP A 222 -46.11 25.73 60.72
CA ASP A 222 -45.56 25.56 62.08
C ASP A 222 -44.85 24.21 62.36
N GLY A 223 -43.63 24.12 62.93
CA GLY A 223 -42.69 25.09 63.50
C GLY A 223 -41.67 24.39 64.45
N GLU A 224 -40.77 25.16 65.08
CA GLU A 224 -39.78 24.75 66.13
C GLU A 224 -38.49 23.99 65.71
N LEU A 225 -37.47 24.03 66.59
CA LEU A 225 -36.10 23.53 66.44
C LEU A 225 -35.83 22.36 67.41
N ILE A 226 -34.95 21.41 67.05
CA ILE A 226 -34.08 20.65 67.99
C ILE A 226 -32.69 20.45 67.34
N ASP A 227 -31.64 20.37 68.15
CA ASP A 227 -30.21 20.29 67.79
C ASP A 227 -29.70 18.92 67.27
N ASP A 228 -28.44 18.92 66.82
CA ASP A 228 -27.41 17.86 66.78
C ASP A 228 -27.80 16.37 66.96
N MET A 229 -27.31 15.52 66.04
CA MET A 229 -26.50 14.34 66.43
C MET A 229 -25.69 13.71 65.28
N SER A 230 -24.81 12.78 65.64
CA SER A 230 -23.69 12.27 64.83
C SER A 230 -23.87 10.88 64.22
N ILE A 231 -22.96 10.54 63.30
CA ILE A 231 -22.73 9.23 62.64
C ILE A 231 -22.69 8.05 63.64
N THR A 232 -23.26 6.90 63.26
CA THR A 232 -22.73 5.55 63.59
C THR A 232 -23.12 4.52 62.52
N GLU A 233 -22.32 3.47 62.37
CA GLU A 233 -22.54 2.38 61.41
C GLU A 233 -23.28 1.18 62.03
N SER A 234 -24.21 0.59 61.29
CA SER A 234 -24.52 -0.86 61.28
C SER A 234 -25.51 -1.14 60.13
N GLY A 235 -25.57 -2.32 59.49
CA GLY A 235 -24.83 -3.55 59.73
C GLY A 235 -25.79 -4.73 59.96
N GLY A 236 -26.38 -5.29 58.90
CA GLY A 236 -27.31 -6.43 59.03
C GLY A 236 -27.82 -7.01 57.71
N PHE A 237 -27.71 -8.33 57.56
CA PHE A 237 -28.39 -9.14 56.54
C PHE A 237 -29.88 -9.32 56.89
N VAL A 238 -30.74 -9.56 55.88
CA VAL A 238 -31.65 -10.73 55.78
C VAL A 238 -32.33 -10.78 54.39
N ARG A 239 -33.10 -11.83 54.12
CA ARG A 239 -33.43 -12.44 52.81
C ARG A 239 -34.95 -12.73 52.73
N LEU A 240 -35.49 -12.98 51.53
CA LEU A 240 -36.87 -13.48 51.23
C LEU A 240 -37.99 -12.41 51.36
N SER A 241 -39.16 -12.48 50.70
CA SER A 241 -39.60 -13.18 49.46
C SER A 241 -40.99 -12.69 48.98
N ILE A 242 -41.23 -12.82 47.67
CA ILE A 242 -42.51 -13.11 46.94
C ILE A 242 -43.87 -12.85 47.61
N ALA A 243 -44.65 -11.92 47.03
CA ALA A 243 -46.10 -11.97 46.75
C ALA A 243 -46.40 -10.88 45.67
N ALA A 244 -47.25 -10.99 44.64
CA ALA A 244 -48.43 -11.83 44.29
C ALA A 244 -49.76 -11.37 44.91
N GLU A 245 -50.84 -11.44 44.10
CA GLU A 245 -52.26 -11.09 44.39
C GLU A 245 -52.52 -9.56 44.57
N ASP A 246 -53.65 -8.96 44.14
CA ASP A 246 -54.85 -9.53 43.48
C ASP A 246 -55.66 -8.53 42.59
N GLU A 247 -56.81 -8.97 42.06
CA GLU A 247 -57.73 -8.28 41.12
C GLU A 247 -58.62 -7.15 41.72
N VAL A 248 -59.28 -6.36 40.82
CA VAL A 248 -60.65 -5.75 40.85
C VAL A 248 -60.68 -4.57 39.83
N VAL A 249 -61.53 -4.41 38.79
CA VAL A 249 -62.93 -4.79 38.39
C VAL A 249 -63.91 -3.59 38.48
N CYS A 250 -64.69 -3.35 37.40
CA CYS A 250 -65.86 -2.43 37.26
C CYS A 250 -65.57 -0.89 37.27
N ASP A 251 -66.27 0.02 36.57
CA ASP A 251 -67.38 0.03 35.56
C ASP A 251 -67.16 1.23 34.60
N GLU A 252 -67.53 1.23 33.30
CA GLU A 252 -68.81 1.57 32.63
C GLU A 252 -69.41 3.00 32.86
N ASP A 253 -69.78 3.66 31.73
CA ASP A 253 -70.68 4.83 31.47
C ASP A 253 -70.07 5.77 30.38
N GLU A 254 -70.55 5.77 29.13
CA GLU A 254 -71.71 6.50 28.55
C GLU A 254 -71.47 8.02 28.20
N SER A 255 -71.18 8.28 26.92
CA SER A 255 -72.02 9.00 25.91
C SER A 255 -72.90 10.22 26.28
N PRO A 256 -73.37 11.05 25.30
CA PRO A 256 -72.71 11.62 24.12
C PRO A 256 -73.12 13.13 23.88
N GLU A 257 -72.86 13.66 22.67
CA GLU A 257 -73.56 14.82 22.04
C GLU A 257 -73.39 16.23 22.70
N GLU A 258 -73.64 17.38 22.06
CA GLU A 258 -74.14 17.69 20.69
C GLU A 258 -73.38 18.91 20.06
N SER A 259 -73.89 19.49 18.97
CA SER A 259 -73.16 20.38 18.03
C SER A 259 -73.62 21.86 18.00
N THR A 260 -72.90 22.76 17.31
CA THR A 260 -73.43 23.64 16.21
C THR A 260 -72.47 24.75 15.68
N SER A 261 -72.52 24.99 14.35
CA SER A 261 -72.46 26.31 13.65
C SER A 261 -71.17 27.18 13.68
N SER A 262 -70.72 27.89 12.62
CA SER A 262 -71.03 27.93 11.16
C SER A 262 -69.99 28.75 10.37
N ALA A 263 -70.12 28.75 9.03
CA ALA A 263 -69.51 29.60 8.00
C ALA A 263 -68.12 29.17 7.45
N GLU A 264 -67.78 29.31 6.17
CA GLU A 264 -68.45 29.17 4.85
C GLU A 264 -67.53 29.81 3.79
N MET A 265 -67.28 29.07 2.68
CA MET A 265 -66.87 29.48 1.30
C MET A 265 -65.84 28.44 0.75
N GLN A 266 -66.21 27.60 -0.23
CA GLN A 266 -66.28 27.84 -1.70
C GLN A 266 -64.87 27.88 -2.35
N GLU A 267 -64.50 27.10 -3.39
CA GLU A 267 -65.18 26.15 -4.31
C GLU A 267 -64.29 24.86 -4.51
N THR A 268 -64.79 23.64 -4.75
CA THR A 268 -65.29 23.02 -6.03
C THR A 268 -64.27 23.13 -7.20
N ILE A 269 -63.88 22.11 -8.00
CA ILE A 269 -64.50 20.84 -8.50
C ILE A 269 -63.47 19.66 -8.57
N SER A 270 -63.99 18.42 -8.74
CA SER A 270 -63.30 17.11 -8.86
C SER A 270 -62.29 16.92 -10.02
N PHE A 271 -61.40 15.92 -9.84
CA PHE A 271 -60.68 15.21 -10.92
C PHE A 271 -60.87 13.69 -10.78
N GLN A 272 -61.00 12.97 -11.90
CA GLN A 272 -60.88 11.50 -11.94
C GLN A 272 -60.51 11.01 -13.36
N ASP A 273 -59.60 10.04 -13.44
CA ASP A 273 -59.25 9.11 -14.54
C ASP A 273 -58.87 9.66 -15.95
N GLY A 274 -57.72 9.22 -16.47
CA GLY A 274 -57.33 9.39 -17.88
C GLY A 274 -55.85 9.12 -18.18
N HIS A 275 -55.53 8.01 -18.86
CA HIS A 275 -54.17 7.67 -19.29
C HIS A 275 -53.68 8.53 -20.48
N PRO A 276 -52.37 8.85 -20.57
CA PRO A 276 -51.78 9.52 -21.74
C PRO A 276 -51.39 8.54 -22.86
N HIS A 277 -51.39 9.00 -24.11
CA HIS A 277 -50.81 8.24 -25.23
C HIS A 277 -50.20 9.16 -26.32
N LEU A 278 -48.86 9.17 -26.37
CA LEU A 278 -47.96 9.46 -27.51
C LEU A 278 -48.12 10.69 -28.45
N THR A 279 -46.94 11.21 -28.81
CA THR A 279 -46.49 11.78 -30.11
C THR A 279 -46.84 13.23 -30.56
N LEU A 280 -45.78 14.07 -30.49
CA LEU A 280 -45.10 14.77 -31.61
C LEU A 280 -45.47 16.22 -32.06
N LEU A 281 -44.37 16.98 -32.24
CA LEU A 281 -44.07 18.06 -33.22
C LEU A 281 -44.60 19.50 -33.02
N ASN A 282 -43.63 20.44 -32.92
CA ASN A 282 -43.49 21.70 -33.69
C ASN A 282 -44.51 22.87 -33.47
N THR A 283 -44.17 24.17 -33.62
CA THR A 283 -42.90 24.89 -33.95
C THR A 283 -42.95 26.40 -33.58
N ASP A 284 -41.77 27.00 -33.38
CA ASP A 284 -41.33 28.38 -33.74
C ASP A 284 -41.93 29.69 -33.17
N ILE A 285 -41.15 30.78 -33.40
CA ILE A 285 -41.45 32.24 -33.34
C ILE A 285 -41.33 32.86 -31.91
N SER A 286 -40.30 33.65 -31.54
CA SER A 286 -39.70 34.93 -32.05
C SER A 286 -40.52 36.20 -31.72
N ALA A 287 -40.00 37.43 -31.52
CA ALA A 287 -38.65 38.00 -31.29
C ALA A 287 -38.77 39.07 -30.14
N VAL A 288 -38.06 40.20 -29.92
CA VAL A 288 -37.06 41.12 -30.54
C VAL A 288 -36.36 41.88 -29.36
N THR A 289 -35.45 42.87 -29.38
CA THR A 289 -34.64 43.74 -30.30
C THR A 289 -33.32 44.06 -29.53
N GLU A 290 -32.16 44.54 -30.03
CA GLU A 290 -31.73 45.39 -31.17
C GLU A 290 -31.53 46.91 -30.87
N GLU A 291 -30.65 47.57 -31.64
CA GLU A 291 -29.96 48.89 -31.44
C GLU A 291 -28.89 48.90 -30.32
N GLU A 292 -27.67 49.48 -30.44
CA GLU A 292 -26.93 50.29 -31.45
C GLU A 292 -25.41 49.83 -31.40
N ALA A 293 -24.39 50.20 -32.21
CA ALA A 293 -24.15 51.21 -33.26
C ALA A 293 -22.96 50.81 -34.20
N GLU A 294 -22.29 51.78 -34.85
CA GLU A 294 -21.20 51.60 -35.85
C GLU A 294 -19.74 51.55 -35.31
N LYS A 295 -18.82 50.81 -35.97
CA LYS A 295 -17.66 51.34 -36.76
C LYS A 295 -16.57 50.33 -37.15
N GLN A 296 -16.09 50.46 -38.41
CA GLN A 296 -14.75 50.12 -38.96
C GLN A 296 -14.20 48.66 -38.79
N GLY A 297 -13.60 48.01 -39.80
CA GLY A 297 -13.51 48.35 -41.24
C GLY A 297 -12.38 47.61 -41.98
N VAL A 298 -12.68 47.09 -43.18
CA VAL A 298 -11.77 46.77 -44.32
C VAL A 298 -10.57 45.84 -44.06
N LEU A 299 -10.68 44.58 -44.50
CA LEU A 299 -9.99 44.09 -45.71
C LEU A 299 -10.53 42.72 -46.18
N GLU A 300 -10.72 42.55 -47.48
CA GLU A 300 -11.05 41.28 -48.14
C GLU A 300 -9.91 40.89 -49.10
N GLU A 301 -9.46 39.64 -49.04
CA GLU A 301 -8.90 38.88 -50.17
C GLU A 301 -9.13 37.40 -49.82
N ALA A 302 -10.16 36.74 -50.37
CA ALA A 302 -10.23 36.17 -51.72
C ALA A 302 -9.44 34.85 -51.84
N VAL A 303 -10.16 33.73 -51.72
CA VAL A 303 -9.75 32.41 -52.20
C VAL A 303 -10.75 32.00 -53.28
N ASP A 304 -10.24 31.60 -54.44
CA ASP A 304 -11.03 31.33 -55.66
C ASP A 304 -11.26 29.82 -55.83
N ASP A 305 -12.48 29.45 -56.19
CA ASP A 305 -12.99 28.08 -56.06
C ASP A 305 -13.16 27.43 -57.45
N SER A 306 -12.11 26.82 -57.99
CA SER A 306 -12.21 25.99 -59.22
C SER A 306 -11.01 25.07 -59.50
N ILE A 307 -11.26 24.00 -60.29
CA ILE A 307 -10.29 23.23 -61.12
C ILE A 307 -9.29 22.36 -60.32
N PHE A 308 -9.22 21.01 -60.43
CA PHE A 308 -9.69 20.08 -61.49
C PHE A 308 -9.75 18.60 -61.00
N ASP A 309 -10.25 17.68 -61.84
CA ASP A 309 -10.25 16.22 -61.61
C ASP A 309 -8.90 15.52 -61.92
N ALA A 310 -8.44 14.67 -60.98
CA ALA A 310 -7.69 13.40 -61.17
C ALA A 310 -6.31 13.39 -61.89
N PRO A 311 -5.52 12.27 -61.86
CA PRO A 311 -5.58 11.07 -61.01
C PRO A 311 -4.27 10.82 -60.20
N ASP A 312 -4.13 9.63 -59.60
CA ASP A 312 -2.92 9.15 -58.90
C ASP A 312 -1.62 9.23 -59.73
N ASP A 313 -0.54 9.79 -59.15
CA ASP A 313 0.74 9.09 -58.96
C ASP A 313 1.72 9.85 -58.02
N ALA A 314 2.58 9.12 -57.33
CA ALA A 314 3.80 9.56 -56.61
C ALA A 314 3.73 10.72 -55.56
N ILE A 315 3.54 10.36 -54.28
CA ILE A 315 3.90 11.24 -53.13
C ILE A 315 5.40 11.09 -52.79
N PRO A 316 6.21 12.17 -52.78
CA PRO A 316 7.62 12.10 -52.39
C PRO A 316 7.83 12.28 -50.88
N SER A 317 8.46 11.31 -50.22
CA SER A 317 8.73 11.33 -48.78
C SER A 317 9.82 12.34 -48.38
N LYS A 318 9.42 13.42 -47.68
CA LYS A 318 10.33 14.48 -47.19
C LYS A 318 10.63 14.46 -45.68
N GLY A 319 10.20 13.42 -44.95
CA GLY A 319 10.50 13.24 -43.52
C GLY A 319 11.99 13.29 -43.11
N PRO A 320 12.96 12.68 -43.83
CA PRO A 320 14.33 12.52 -43.31
C PRO A 320 15.24 13.76 -43.41
N ALA A 321 14.71 14.91 -43.83
CA ALA A 321 15.45 16.18 -43.86
C ALA A 321 15.33 16.94 -42.53
N LEU A 322 14.11 17.28 -42.11
CA LEU A 322 13.83 18.10 -40.93
C LEU A 322 14.40 17.51 -39.63
N ILE A 323 14.33 16.18 -39.48
CA ILE A 323 14.88 15.47 -38.31
C ILE A 323 16.42 15.61 -38.23
N LYS A 324 17.10 15.75 -39.39
CA LYS A 324 18.56 15.95 -39.43
C LYS A 324 18.96 17.40 -39.18
N GLU A 325 18.16 18.38 -39.59
CA GLU A 325 18.40 19.79 -39.26
C GLU A 325 18.26 20.01 -37.74
N ALA A 326 17.17 19.54 -37.13
CA ALA A 326 17.00 19.62 -35.67
C ALA A 326 18.13 18.89 -34.90
N SER A 327 18.54 17.70 -35.36
CA SER A 327 19.66 16.95 -34.74
C SER A 327 21.01 17.67 -34.87
N ALA A 328 21.20 18.48 -35.93
CA ALA A 328 22.41 19.29 -36.11
C ALA A 328 22.41 20.55 -35.23
N GLU A 329 21.29 21.27 -35.14
CA GLU A 329 21.15 22.44 -34.25
C GLU A 329 21.42 22.07 -32.78
N TRP A 330 20.91 20.92 -32.32
CA TRP A 330 21.20 20.40 -30.98
C TRP A 330 22.67 20.03 -30.77
N GLN A 331 23.43 19.67 -31.82
CA GLN A 331 24.86 19.41 -31.72
C GLN A 331 25.69 20.71 -31.70
N GLU A 332 25.30 21.74 -32.45
CA GLU A 332 25.96 23.05 -32.39
C GLU A 332 25.69 23.75 -31.04
N LEU A 333 24.46 23.73 -30.53
CA LEU A 333 24.12 24.22 -29.20
C LEU A 333 24.94 23.53 -28.10
N ARG A 334 25.16 22.21 -28.23
CA ARG A 334 25.97 21.43 -27.28
C ARG A 334 27.47 21.73 -27.37
N ALA A 335 27.96 22.22 -28.50
CA ALA A 335 29.34 22.68 -28.66
C ALA A 335 29.54 24.11 -28.10
N ALA A 336 28.55 25.00 -28.30
CA ALA A 336 28.63 26.40 -27.86
C ALA A 336 28.74 26.58 -26.33
N VAL A 337 28.13 25.68 -25.54
CA VAL A 337 28.06 25.77 -24.08
C VAL A 337 29.37 25.31 -23.37
N ILE A 338 30.40 24.87 -24.12
CA ILE A 338 31.60 24.24 -23.53
C ILE A 338 32.84 25.18 -23.49
N HIS A 339 32.77 26.39 -24.06
CA HIS A 339 33.87 27.38 -24.00
C HIS A 339 33.41 28.77 -23.50
N GLU A 340 33.22 28.90 -22.19
CA GLU A 340 33.44 30.15 -21.46
C GLU A 340 34.60 29.98 -20.49
N ASP A 341 35.83 30.01 -21.03
CA ASP A 341 37.05 30.11 -20.24
C ASP A 341 37.15 31.53 -19.64
N VAL A 342 36.65 31.70 -18.42
CA VAL A 342 36.70 32.98 -17.69
C VAL A 342 38.11 33.21 -17.11
N ASP A 343 38.91 34.03 -17.80
CA ASP A 343 40.22 34.48 -17.32
C ASP A 343 40.09 35.25 -15.99
N VAL A 344 40.56 34.65 -14.91
CA VAL A 344 40.61 35.27 -13.57
C VAL A 344 41.87 36.13 -13.45
N GLU A 345 41.82 37.37 -13.92
CA GLU A 345 42.85 38.37 -13.60
C GLU A 345 42.87 38.66 -12.09
N SER A 346 44.04 38.53 -11.49
CA SER A 346 44.25 38.72 -10.05
C SER A 346 44.93 40.05 -9.74
N PRO A 347 44.32 40.92 -8.91
CA PRO A 347 44.99 42.05 -8.29
C PRO A 347 45.40 41.73 -6.84
N HIS A 348 46.71 41.78 -6.56
CA HIS A 348 47.18 42.12 -5.22
C HIS A 348 46.87 43.59 -4.94
N ASP A 349 46.27 43.91 -3.79
CA ASP A 349 46.73 45.05 -2.99
C ASP A 349 46.38 44.85 -1.49
N ASP A 350 47.16 45.48 -0.61
CA ASP A 350 47.08 45.32 0.84
C ASP A 350 46.22 46.40 1.51
N SER A 351 45.13 46.01 2.20
CA SER A 351 44.57 46.87 3.27
C SER A 351 43.85 46.10 4.38
N VAL A 352 44.58 45.82 5.46
CA VAL A 352 43.98 45.38 6.73
C VAL A 352 43.48 46.60 7.51
N THR A 353 42.16 46.80 7.63
CA THR A 353 41.49 47.23 8.88
C THR A 353 39.95 47.34 8.74
N ALA A 354 39.26 47.10 9.86
CA ALA A 354 37.91 47.61 10.18
C ALA A 354 36.72 47.25 9.24
N ARG A 355 36.15 46.06 9.45
CA ARG A 355 34.68 45.83 9.44
C ARG A 355 34.34 44.60 10.30
N SER A 356 33.98 44.84 11.55
CA SER A 356 33.59 43.81 12.53
C SER A 356 32.10 43.88 12.91
N ASP A 357 31.37 44.79 12.28
CA ASP A 357 29.99 45.15 12.58
C ASP A 357 29.15 45.03 11.29
N VAL A 358 27.87 44.68 11.44
CA VAL A 358 26.96 44.19 10.38
C VAL A 358 27.19 42.73 9.98
N ILE A 359 26.96 41.82 10.94
CA ILE A 359 26.36 40.50 10.67
C ILE A 359 25.06 40.37 11.48
N ASP A 360 24.20 41.39 11.39
CA ASP A 360 22.75 41.22 11.56
C ASP A 360 22.19 40.59 10.28
N ALA A 361 22.60 39.35 10.03
CA ALA A 361 22.03 38.55 8.95
C ALA A 361 20.59 38.19 9.33
N LEU A 362 19.62 38.94 8.79
CA LEU A 362 18.20 38.60 8.88
C LEU A 362 18.03 37.10 8.58
N PRO A 363 17.26 36.35 9.39
CA PRO A 363 17.09 34.92 9.18
C PRO A 363 16.57 34.69 7.76
N LYS A 364 17.37 33.97 6.95
CA LYS A 364 17.00 33.62 5.58
C LYS A 364 15.72 32.80 5.65
N ARG A 365 14.59 33.38 5.23
CA ARG A 365 13.34 32.63 5.08
C ARG A 365 13.58 31.51 4.08
N TYR A 366 13.20 30.28 4.42
CA TYR A 366 13.34 29.13 3.53
C TYR A 366 12.13 29.07 2.58
N CYS A 367 12.02 30.04 1.67
CA CYS A 367 11.14 29.89 0.52
C CYS A 367 11.59 28.66 -0.27
N LEU A 368 10.65 27.82 -0.71
CA LEU A 368 10.93 26.67 -1.60
C LEU A 368 11.56 27.11 -2.95
N GLU A 369 11.48 28.40 -3.27
CA GLU A 369 12.08 29.08 -4.42
C GLU A 369 13.59 29.37 -4.25
N ASN A 370 14.14 29.36 -3.02
CA ASN A 370 15.48 29.87 -2.72
C ASN A 370 16.64 28.92 -3.10
N GLY A 371 16.33 27.82 -3.76
CA GLY A 371 17.31 26.93 -4.38
C GLY A 371 16.62 26.03 -5.41
N PRO A 372 17.01 26.05 -6.69
CA PRO A 372 16.49 25.08 -7.65
C PRO A 372 16.91 23.68 -7.21
N ILE A 373 16.01 22.69 -7.32
CA ILE A 373 16.26 21.31 -6.88
C ILE A 373 17.54 20.71 -7.50
N GLN A 374 17.92 21.20 -8.68
CA GLN A 374 19.17 20.92 -9.38
C GLN A 374 20.43 21.24 -8.55
N GLU A 375 20.44 22.32 -7.77
CA GLU A 375 21.59 22.71 -6.94
C GLU A 375 21.71 21.85 -5.69
N VAL A 376 20.60 21.59 -4.98
CA VAL A 376 20.58 20.68 -3.83
C VAL A 376 20.98 19.25 -4.25
N ALA A 377 20.49 18.80 -5.42
CA ALA A 377 20.88 17.52 -6.01
C ALA A 377 22.35 17.48 -6.49
N ARG A 378 22.98 18.62 -6.82
CA ARG A 378 24.43 18.69 -7.08
C ARG A 378 25.21 18.58 -5.77
N ALA A 379 24.85 19.35 -4.74
CA ALA A 379 25.48 19.27 -3.42
C ALA A 379 25.42 17.83 -2.86
N ALA A 380 24.24 17.20 -2.88
CA ALA A 380 24.04 15.80 -2.48
C ALA A 380 24.87 14.76 -3.28
N ARG A 381 25.49 15.14 -4.40
CA ARG A 381 26.44 14.30 -5.18
C ARG A 381 27.91 14.65 -4.95
N THR A 382 28.23 15.92 -4.70
CA THR A 382 29.61 16.43 -4.66
C THR A 382 30.19 16.52 -3.26
N ASP A 383 29.34 16.68 -2.24
CA ASP A 383 29.78 16.98 -0.89
C ASP A 383 30.38 15.77 -0.16
N ALA A 384 31.21 16.08 0.84
CA ALA A 384 31.71 15.09 1.77
C ALA A 384 30.56 14.41 2.52
N VAL A 385 30.77 13.12 2.87
CA VAL A 385 29.75 12.23 3.45
C VAL A 385 28.95 12.87 4.62
N LEU A 386 29.60 13.71 5.43
CA LEU A 386 28.98 14.38 6.58
C LEU A 386 27.86 15.37 6.23
N HIS A 387 27.89 16.02 5.06
CA HIS A 387 26.84 16.95 4.62
C HIS A 387 25.89 16.32 3.60
N ARG A 388 26.29 15.22 2.97
CA ARG A 388 25.48 14.50 1.99
C ARG A 388 24.09 14.12 2.52
N ASP A 389 24.01 13.60 3.75
CA ASP A 389 22.73 13.15 4.32
C ASP A 389 21.75 14.31 4.54
N GLN A 390 22.26 15.50 4.87
CA GLN A 390 21.45 16.72 4.95
C GLN A 390 20.89 17.10 3.57
N HIS A 391 21.74 17.20 2.55
CA HIS A 391 21.29 17.54 1.20
C HIS A 391 20.38 16.46 0.57
N VAL A 392 20.52 15.19 0.96
CA VAL A 392 19.56 14.13 0.60
C VAL A 392 18.20 14.36 1.27
N SER A 393 18.17 14.70 2.56
CA SER A 393 16.92 15.06 3.26
C SER A 393 16.24 16.29 2.64
N GLU A 394 17.02 17.34 2.32
CA GLU A 394 16.53 18.52 1.60
C GLU A 394 15.96 18.17 0.21
N VAL A 395 16.63 17.30 -0.58
CA VAL A 395 16.09 16.80 -1.85
C VAL A 395 14.77 16.03 -1.66
N ILE A 396 14.65 15.18 -0.64
CA ILE A 396 13.40 14.46 -0.35
C ILE A 396 12.25 15.45 -0.06
N LEU A 397 12.50 16.50 0.72
CA LEU A 397 11.52 17.55 1.02
C LEU A 397 11.12 18.35 -0.23
N HIS A 398 12.08 18.74 -1.07
CA HIS A 398 11.79 19.41 -2.35
C HIS A 398 11.00 18.51 -3.32
N LEU A 399 11.30 17.20 -3.39
CA LEU A 399 10.55 16.25 -4.22
C LEU A 399 9.10 16.08 -3.75
N ALA A 400 8.87 15.97 -2.44
CA ALA A 400 7.52 15.86 -1.87
C ALA A 400 6.71 17.15 -2.11
N ALA A 401 7.31 18.32 -1.87
CA ALA A 401 6.71 19.61 -2.17
C ALA A 401 6.35 19.74 -3.66
N ALA A 402 7.19 19.22 -4.57
CA ALA A 402 6.96 19.18 -6.02
C ALA A 402 6.04 18.03 -6.51
N ASP A 403 5.41 17.28 -5.61
CA ASP A 403 4.53 16.13 -5.90
C ASP A 403 5.20 14.89 -6.54
N ARG A 404 6.54 14.85 -6.56
CA ARG A 404 7.33 13.77 -7.18
C ARG A 404 7.55 12.61 -6.21
N MET A 405 6.46 12.15 -5.60
CA MET A 405 6.46 11.22 -4.45
C MET A 405 7.20 9.90 -4.75
N GLY A 406 7.07 9.34 -5.95
CA GLY A 406 7.82 8.15 -6.36
C GLY A 406 9.35 8.32 -6.28
N MET A 407 9.87 9.45 -6.79
CA MET A 407 11.29 9.77 -6.67
C MET A 407 11.68 10.06 -5.22
N ALA A 408 10.86 10.78 -4.46
CA ALA A 408 11.10 11.02 -3.04
C ALA A 408 11.24 9.70 -2.26
N ALA A 409 10.29 8.78 -2.46
CA ALA A 409 10.26 7.47 -1.82
C ALA A 409 11.51 6.64 -2.16
N SER A 410 11.97 6.62 -3.42
CA SER A 410 13.19 5.87 -3.76
C SER A 410 14.48 6.54 -3.27
N VAL A 411 14.53 7.87 -3.18
CA VAL A 411 15.67 8.60 -2.58
C VAL A 411 15.74 8.32 -1.07
N ALA A 412 14.59 8.30 -0.39
CA ALA A 412 14.46 7.90 1.02
C ALA A 412 14.79 6.41 1.24
N ARG A 413 14.33 5.50 0.37
CA ARG A 413 14.62 4.05 0.44
C ARG A 413 16.12 3.77 0.29
N GLY A 414 16.80 4.50 -0.58
CA GLY A 414 18.26 4.47 -0.70
C GLY A 414 19.02 5.18 0.43
N GLN A 415 18.31 5.89 1.31
CA GLN A 415 18.85 6.49 2.54
C GLN A 415 18.65 5.54 3.73
N GLU A 416 17.45 4.96 3.90
CA GLU A 416 17.16 3.88 4.85
C GLU A 416 18.12 2.68 4.65
N ALA A 417 18.40 2.31 3.39
CA ALA A 417 19.34 1.24 3.05
C ALA A 417 20.81 1.49 3.46
N ARG A 418 21.19 2.71 3.88
CA ARG A 418 22.53 2.99 4.44
C ARG A 418 22.65 2.72 5.93
N GLY A 419 21.54 2.51 6.64
CA GLY A 419 21.52 2.32 8.09
C GLY A 419 21.33 3.64 8.86
N GLU A 420 21.96 3.74 10.03
CA GLU A 420 21.75 4.84 10.99
C GLU A 420 22.28 6.18 10.47
N THR A 421 21.37 7.01 9.97
CA THR A 421 21.65 8.39 9.55
C THR A 421 21.35 9.35 10.69
N GLN A 422 22.27 10.28 10.97
CA GLN A 422 22.11 11.24 12.07
C GLN A 422 21.15 12.40 11.73
N VAL A 423 20.82 12.57 10.44
CA VAL A 423 19.91 13.62 9.96
C VAL A 423 18.53 13.03 9.73
N PRO A 424 17.45 13.59 10.30
CA PRO A 424 16.09 13.14 10.02
C PRO A 424 15.70 13.41 8.55
N PHE A 425 14.86 12.54 8.01
CA PHE A 425 14.28 12.62 6.67
C PHE A 425 12.86 12.03 6.67
N LEU A 426 12.11 12.18 5.58
CA LEU A 426 10.76 11.59 5.48
C LEU A 426 10.86 10.08 5.23
N PRO A 427 10.27 9.23 6.09
CA PRO A 427 10.35 7.77 5.93
C PRO A 427 9.53 7.29 4.73
N VAL A 428 9.95 6.19 4.12
CA VAL A 428 9.36 5.67 2.87
C VAL A 428 7.85 5.43 2.98
N TRP A 429 7.37 4.86 4.09
CA TRP A 429 5.94 4.60 4.29
C TRP A 429 5.08 5.88 4.24
N LEU A 430 5.62 7.02 4.67
CA LEU A 430 4.90 8.30 4.64
C LEU A 430 4.84 8.86 3.22
N LEU A 431 5.93 8.73 2.46
CA LEU A 431 6.00 9.14 1.06
C LEU A 431 5.11 8.26 0.16
N GLU A 432 5.02 6.96 0.44
CA GLU A 432 4.08 6.05 -0.21
C GLU A 432 2.62 6.39 0.15
N ALA A 433 2.31 6.65 1.42
CA ALA A 433 0.98 7.10 1.82
C ALA A 433 0.58 8.44 1.17
N LEU A 434 1.52 9.38 1.02
CA LEU A 434 1.34 10.65 0.31
C LEU A 434 1.15 10.46 -1.22
N ALA A 435 1.82 9.48 -1.83
CA ALA A 435 1.62 9.15 -3.25
C ALA A 435 0.21 8.58 -3.52
N PHE A 436 -0.34 7.82 -2.57
CA PHE A 436 -1.61 7.11 -2.75
C PHE A 436 -2.85 7.89 -2.25
N SER A 437 -2.69 8.79 -1.26
CA SER A 437 -3.83 9.50 -0.66
C SER A 437 -4.66 10.37 -1.62
N PRO A 438 -4.10 10.99 -2.69
CA PRO A 438 -4.88 11.72 -3.69
C PRO A 438 -5.71 10.80 -4.60
N HIS A 439 -5.24 9.58 -4.83
CA HIS A 439 -5.74 8.69 -5.88
C HIS A 439 -6.74 7.64 -5.38
N VAL A 440 -6.89 7.46 -4.06
CA VAL A 440 -7.89 6.53 -3.51
C VAL A 440 -9.31 6.98 -3.88
N THR A 441 -10.09 6.06 -4.47
CA THR A 441 -11.49 6.26 -4.87
C THR A 441 -12.43 5.22 -4.30
N PHE A 442 -11.94 4.03 -3.93
CA PHE A 442 -12.74 2.95 -3.40
C PHE A 442 -12.46 2.68 -1.92
N VAL A 443 -13.53 2.46 -1.14
CA VAL A 443 -13.49 2.16 0.31
C VAL A 443 -12.55 1.00 0.67
N ARG A 444 -12.36 0.05 -0.27
CA ARG A 444 -11.48 -1.11 -0.16
C ARG A 444 -10.73 -1.38 -1.48
N GLY A 445 -10.29 -0.31 -2.13
CA GLY A 445 -9.45 -0.38 -3.34
C GLY A 445 -8.07 -0.98 -3.09
N ARG A 446 -7.27 -1.09 -4.16
CA ARG A 446 -5.87 -1.50 -4.09
C ARG A 446 -5.05 -0.44 -3.36
N LEU A 447 -5.29 0.84 -3.65
CA LEU A 447 -4.65 1.95 -2.94
C LEU A 447 -5.08 2.01 -1.48
N ALA A 448 -6.36 1.77 -1.17
CA ALA A 448 -6.82 1.71 0.23
C ALA A 448 -6.05 0.65 1.05
N ALA A 449 -5.81 -0.54 0.49
CA ALA A 449 -5.02 -1.58 1.17
C ALA A 449 -3.52 -1.21 1.30
N MET A 450 -2.96 -0.47 0.34
CA MET A 450 -1.58 0.02 0.42
C MET A 450 -1.42 1.16 1.43
N ILE A 451 -2.39 2.08 1.51
CA ILE A 451 -2.46 3.14 2.52
C ILE A 451 -2.65 2.54 3.93
N GLU A 452 -3.50 1.52 4.09
CA GLU A 452 -3.66 0.76 5.34
C GLU A 452 -2.31 0.15 5.78
N SER A 453 -1.59 -0.47 4.85
CA SER A 453 -0.25 -1.04 5.11
C SER A 453 0.77 0.04 5.47
N ALA A 454 0.84 1.14 4.73
CA ALA A 454 1.76 2.24 4.97
C ALA A 454 1.50 2.89 6.34
N LEU A 455 0.26 3.32 6.59
CA LEU A 455 -0.16 3.96 7.85
C LEU A 455 -0.10 3.01 9.07
N SER A 456 0.01 1.70 8.88
CA SER A 456 0.23 0.77 10.00
C SER A 456 1.56 0.99 10.72
N HIS A 457 2.55 1.58 10.05
CA HIS A 457 3.86 1.96 10.60
C HIS A 457 3.86 3.33 11.30
N CYS A 458 2.73 4.05 11.28
CA CYS A 458 2.58 5.35 11.91
C CYS A 458 2.55 5.20 13.44
N HIS A 459 3.64 5.59 14.11
CA HIS A 459 3.84 5.42 15.56
C HIS A 459 4.43 6.70 16.17
N GLU A 460 3.70 7.32 17.11
CA GLU A 460 4.09 8.60 17.75
C GLU A 460 5.50 8.58 18.39
N ARG A 461 5.92 7.42 18.89
CA ARG A 461 7.24 7.21 19.51
C ARG A 461 8.40 7.55 18.59
N VAL A 462 8.22 7.51 17.26
CA VAL A 462 9.26 7.79 16.26
C VAL A 462 9.60 9.29 16.18
N TRP A 463 8.78 10.19 16.76
CA TRP A 463 8.93 11.65 16.61
C TRP A 463 9.23 12.40 17.90
N HIS A 464 9.43 11.70 19.03
CA HIS A 464 9.76 12.35 20.31
C HIS A 464 11.18 12.95 20.31
N ASP A 465 12.15 12.26 19.72
CA ASP A 465 13.56 12.68 19.67
C ASP A 465 13.86 13.70 18.55
N LEU A 466 12.85 14.03 17.73
CA LEU A 466 12.95 15.03 16.67
C LEU A 466 12.78 16.45 17.21
N SER A 467 13.42 17.42 16.54
CA SER A 467 13.19 18.84 16.80
C SER A 467 11.75 19.26 16.50
N ASP A 468 11.31 20.36 17.12
CA ASP A 468 9.91 20.78 17.06
C ASP A 468 9.46 21.11 15.62
N ASP A 469 10.31 21.78 14.83
CA ASP A 469 10.15 21.98 13.37
C ASP A 469 9.83 20.67 12.62
N TRP A 470 10.61 19.61 12.88
CA TRP A 470 10.43 18.31 12.23
C TRP A 470 9.16 17.61 12.69
N ARG A 471 8.82 17.73 13.98
CA ARG A 471 7.59 17.17 14.54
C ARG A 471 6.34 17.88 13.97
N GLU A 472 6.40 19.19 13.81
CA GLU A 472 5.35 19.99 13.20
C GLU A 472 5.21 19.71 11.69
N GLY A 473 6.33 19.74 10.94
CA GLY A 473 6.35 19.43 9.51
C GLY A 473 5.85 18.02 9.19
N LEU A 474 6.31 16.99 9.93
CA LEU A 474 5.76 15.63 9.85
C LEU A 474 4.27 15.60 10.20
N GLY A 475 3.83 16.40 11.17
CA GLY A 475 2.42 16.59 11.49
C GLY A 475 1.59 17.13 10.31
N PHE A 476 2.15 18.00 9.47
CA PHE A 476 1.46 18.44 8.24
C PHE A 476 1.46 17.36 7.15
N PHE A 477 2.60 16.66 6.94
CA PHE A 477 2.68 15.54 5.99
C PHE A 477 1.71 14.39 6.34
N VAL A 478 1.62 13.97 7.60
CA VAL A 478 0.72 12.87 7.99
C VAL A 478 -0.75 13.28 7.89
N ARG A 479 -1.09 14.56 8.11
CA ARG A 479 -2.44 15.07 7.80
C ARG A 479 -2.73 15.02 6.30
N ALA A 480 -1.80 15.43 5.43
CA ALA A 480 -1.95 15.31 3.99
C ALA A 480 -2.14 13.85 3.52
N ALA A 481 -1.40 12.91 4.11
CA ALA A 481 -1.53 11.48 3.85
C ALA A 481 -2.85 10.87 4.36
N THR A 482 -3.52 11.47 5.36
CA THR A 482 -4.72 10.89 6.00
C THR A 482 -6.03 11.60 5.68
N LEU A 483 -6.00 12.85 5.20
CA LEU A 483 -7.19 13.69 4.99
C LEU A 483 -8.25 13.02 4.10
N ARG A 484 -7.93 12.75 2.83
CA ARG A 484 -8.85 12.08 1.88
C ARG A 484 -9.13 10.61 2.23
N PRO A 485 -8.14 9.78 2.61
CA PRO A 485 -8.40 8.39 3.04
C PRO A 485 -9.33 8.27 4.26
N SER A 486 -9.38 9.27 5.16
CA SER A 486 -10.31 9.26 6.29
C SER A 486 -11.79 9.24 5.87
N VAL A 487 -12.13 9.92 4.75
CA VAL A 487 -13.49 9.97 4.18
C VAL A 487 -13.76 8.79 3.26
N VAL A 488 -12.81 8.50 2.35
CA VAL A 488 -13.02 7.50 1.29
C VAL A 488 -12.87 6.07 1.84
N ALA A 489 -11.86 5.82 2.66
CA ALA A 489 -11.44 4.47 3.04
C ALA A 489 -11.10 4.37 4.54
N PRO A 490 -12.07 4.53 5.47
CA PRO A 490 -11.80 4.54 6.92
C PRO A 490 -11.20 3.23 7.47
N GLY A 491 -11.24 2.13 6.71
CA GLY A 491 -10.49 0.91 7.02
C GLY A 491 -8.97 1.13 7.16
N THR A 492 -8.42 2.15 6.50
CA THR A 492 -7.01 2.59 6.60
C THR A 492 -6.60 3.10 7.99
N ARG A 493 -7.54 3.24 8.94
CA ARG A 493 -7.38 3.92 10.24
C ARG A 493 -7.03 5.42 10.14
N ALA A 494 -7.03 6.00 8.93
CA ALA A 494 -6.66 7.39 8.68
C ALA A 494 -7.44 8.40 9.53
N ALA A 495 -8.75 8.19 9.77
CA ALA A 495 -9.56 9.07 10.63
C ALA A 495 -9.07 9.12 12.10
N ALA A 496 -8.60 8.01 12.65
CA ALA A 496 -8.05 7.98 14.00
C ALA A 496 -6.69 8.68 14.06
N ILE A 497 -5.84 8.43 13.06
CA ILE A 497 -4.51 9.05 12.93
C ILE A 497 -4.66 10.57 12.77
N LEU A 498 -5.57 11.04 11.90
CA LEU A 498 -5.87 12.46 11.64
C LEU A 498 -6.26 13.26 12.90
N ARG A 499 -6.78 12.60 13.95
CA ARG A 499 -7.07 13.22 15.26
C ARG A 499 -5.96 13.09 16.30
N SER A 500 -5.10 12.08 16.20
CA SER A 500 -4.06 11.82 17.21
C SER A 500 -2.99 12.92 17.28
N PHE A 501 -2.68 13.55 16.14
CA PHE A 501 -1.70 14.63 16.10
C PHE A 501 -2.26 15.93 16.67
N ALA A 502 -1.60 16.47 17.69
CA ALA A 502 -1.76 17.86 18.10
C ALA A 502 -1.32 18.83 16.99
N LEU A 503 -1.95 20.00 16.90
CA LEU A 503 -1.41 21.16 16.20
C LEU A 503 -0.81 22.12 17.22
N ASN A 504 0.28 22.78 16.87
CA ASN A 504 0.75 23.93 17.61
C ASN A 504 -0.31 25.04 17.51
N GLY A 505 -0.57 25.74 18.62
CA GLY A 505 -1.89 26.30 18.97
C GLY A 505 -2.44 27.46 18.12
N GLU A 506 -1.82 27.78 16.99
CA GLU A 506 -2.22 28.86 16.09
C GLU A 506 -3.10 28.35 14.92
N CYS A 507 -2.98 27.07 14.53
CA CYS A 507 -3.72 26.46 13.41
C CYS A 507 -5.14 25.99 13.81
N THR A 508 -5.98 26.92 14.26
CA THR A 508 -7.30 26.61 14.85
C THR A 508 -8.36 26.18 13.84
N GLU A 509 -8.38 26.74 12.63
CA GLU A 509 -9.37 26.35 11.61
C GLU A 509 -9.02 25.00 10.99
N LEU A 510 -7.74 24.76 10.72
CA LEU A 510 -7.21 23.45 10.31
C LEU A 510 -7.49 22.36 11.35
N TYR A 511 -7.34 22.64 12.64
CA TYR A 511 -7.68 21.68 13.70
C TYR A 511 -9.15 21.26 13.63
N ASN A 512 -10.05 22.26 13.56
CA ASN A 512 -11.49 22.02 13.45
C ASN A 512 -11.83 21.25 12.18
N TYR A 513 -11.25 21.64 11.03
CA TYR A 513 -11.42 20.98 9.74
C TYR A 513 -11.02 19.50 9.79
N CYS A 514 -9.79 19.19 10.18
CA CYS A 514 -9.28 17.82 10.30
C CYS A 514 -10.12 16.99 11.28
N SER A 515 -10.49 17.54 12.44
CA SER A 515 -11.32 16.82 13.42
C SER A 515 -12.73 16.53 12.89
N ARG A 516 -13.36 17.48 12.19
CA ARG A 516 -14.69 17.31 11.60
C ARG A 516 -14.68 16.25 10.51
N ILE A 517 -13.73 16.32 9.59
CA ILE A 517 -13.56 15.38 8.48
C ILE A 517 -13.34 13.96 9.03
N ALA A 518 -12.50 13.78 10.05
CA ALA A 518 -12.31 12.49 10.71
C ALA A 518 -13.62 11.93 11.31
N THR A 519 -14.41 12.76 12.00
CA THR A 519 -15.71 12.35 12.57
C THR A 519 -16.74 12.01 11.49
N PHE A 520 -16.78 12.76 10.37
CA PHE A 520 -17.65 12.43 9.25
C PHE A 520 -17.23 11.14 8.53
N GLY A 521 -15.94 10.92 8.29
CA GLY A 521 -15.43 9.69 7.68
C GLY A 521 -15.81 8.42 8.45
N GLU A 522 -15.71 8.46 9.78
CA GLU A 522 -16.17 7.36 10.64
C GLU A 522 -17.69 7.16 10.63
N ARG A 523 -18.48 8.23 10.56
CA ARG A 523 -19.95 8.13 10.41
C ARG A 523 -20.37 7.55 9.05
N LEU A 524 -19.66 7.93 7.99
CA LEU A 524 -19.95 7.50 6.61
C LEU A 524 -19.54 6.05 6.33
N GLN A 525 -18.58 5.50 7.10
CA GLN A 525 -18.01 4.16 6.88
C GLN A 525 -17.38 3.95 5.49
N GLY A 526 -17.06 5.06 4.81
CA GLY A 526 -16.43 5.12 3.49
C GLY A 526 -17.39 5.56 2.40
N LEU A 527 -17.11 6.71 1.77
CA LEU A 527 -17.88 7.23 0.64
C LEU A 527 -17.02 7.31 -0.63
N MET A 528 -17.56 6.84 -1.76
CA MET A 528 -16.89 7.00 -3.06
C MET A 528 -17.00 8.45 -3.56
N PRO A 529 -15.93 9.07 -4.10
CA PRO A 529 -15.95 10.44 -4.62
C PRO A 529 -17.09 10.73 -5.60
N ALA A 530 -17.41 9.76 -6.48
CA ALA A 530 -18.47 9.87 -7.49
C ALA A 530 -19.88 10.14 -6.91
N LEU A 531 -20.10 9.91 -5.62
CA LEU A 531 -21.38 10.18 -4.95
C LEU A 531 -21.54 11.67 -4.58
N PHE A 532 -20.45 12.41 -4.36
CA PHE A 532 -20.52 13.88 -4.17
C PHE A 532 -20.81 14.61 -5.49
N THR A 533 -20.28 14.09 -6.60
CA THR A 533 -20.36 14.69 -7.93
C THR A 533 -21.57 14.24 -8.74
N GLN A 534 -22.54 13.58 -8.12
CA GLN A 534 -23.71 12.98 -8.77
C GLN A 534 -24.80 14.03 -9.12
N ARG A 535 -24.39 15.13 -9.74
CA ARG A 535 -25.23 16.27 -10.11
C ARG A 535 -25.99 16.00 -11.41
N GLN A 536 -27.03 15.16 -11.33
CA GLN A 536 -28.05 14.96 -12.38
C GLN A 536 -27.50 14.65 -13.79
N SER A 537 -26.35 13.95 -13.90
CA SER A 537 -25.84 13.51 -15.20
C SER A 537 -26.81 12.50 -15.83
N HIS A 538 -27.32 12.79 -17.02
CA HIS A 538 -28.29 11.94 -17.75
C HIS A 538 -27.77 10.56 -18.20
N LEU A 539 -26.57 10.15 -17.77
CA LEU A 539 -26.15 8.75 -17.81
C LEU A 539 -27.09 7.94 -16.92
N SER A 540 -27.87 7.05 -17.54
CA SER A 540 -28.89 6.30 -16.84
C SER A 540 -28.27 5.39 -15.77
N ARG A 541 -29.10 4.90 -14.84
CA ARG A 541 -28.74 3.79 -13.94
C ARG A 541 -28.25 2.58 -14.76
N GLU A 542 -28.79 2.36 -15.96
CA GLU A 542 -28.33 1.32 -16.88
C GLU A 542 -26.88 1.54 -17.34
N ASP A 543 -26.46 2.77 -17.65
CA ASP A 543 -25.12 3.04 -18.18
C ASP A 543 -24.03 2.82 -17.13
N HIS A 544 -24.28 3.25 -15.89
CA HIS A 544 -23.41 2.91 -14.76
C HIS A 544 -23.35 1.40 -14.50
N LEU A 545 -24.46 0.68 -14.69
CA LEU A 545 -24.49 -0.79 -14.61
C LEU A 545 -23.76 -1.45 -15.79
N ARG A 546 -23.87 -0.93 -17.02
CA ARG A 546 -23.16 -1.40 -18.23
C ARG A 546 -21.65 -1.27 -18.07
N VAL A 547 -21.17 -0.11 -17.60
CA VAL A 547 -19.76 0.15 -17.31
C VAL A 547 -19.26 -0.81 -16.22
N LEU A 548 -19.97 -0.91 -15.09
CA LEU A 548 -19.61 -1.83 -14.01
C LEU A 548 -19.59 -3.31 -14.47
N GLN A 549 -20.51 -3.71 -15.35
CA GLN A 549 -20.53 -5.04 -15.97
C GLN A 549 -19.38 -5.27 -16.95
N ALA A 550 -18.87 -4.24 -17.61
CA ALA A 550 -17.70 -4.33 -18.48
C ALA A 550 -16.42 -4.47 -17.65
N GLU A 551 -16.22 -3.62 -16.64
CA GLU A 551 -15.12 -3.74 -15.67
C GLU A 551 -15.08 -5.13 -15.02
N VAL A 552 -16.25 -5.65 -14.60
CA VAL A 552 -16.38 -6.98 -14.00
C VAL A 552 -16.02 -8.10 -14.98
N ARG A 553 -16.35 -7.97 -16.27
CA ARG A 553 -15.97 -8.96 -17.29
C ARG A 553 -14.46 -9.00 -17.49
N GLN A 554 -13.85 -7.83 -17.72
CA GLN A 554 -12.41 -7.67 -17.85
C GLN A 554 -11.65 -8.18 -16.61
N TRP A 555 -12.12 -7.85 -15.41
CA TRP A 555 -11.55 -8.37 -14.17
C TRP A 555 -11.70 -9.89 -14.03
N CYS A 556 -12.81 -10.48 -14.48
CA CYS A 556 -12.97 -11.93 -14.54
C CYS A 556 -12.05 -12.60 -15.57
N GLU A 557 -11.65 -11.92 -16.64
CA GLU A 557 -10.67 -12.40 -17.62
C GLU A 557 -9.26 -12.36 -17.01
N VAL A 558 -8.84 -11.21 -16.48
CA VAL A 558 -7.57 -11.06 -15.74
C VAL A 558 -7.48 -12.03 -14.56
N LEU A 559 -8.59 -12.37 -13.89
CA LEU A 559 -8.60 -13.35 -12.80
C LEU A 559 -8.41 -14.80 -13.26
N ARG A 560 -8.71 -15.15 -14.52
CA ARG A 560 -8.36 -16.45 -15.12
C ARG A 560 -6.86 -16.52 -15.44
N GLU A 561 -6.31 -15.42 -15.93
CA GLU A 561 -4.89 -15.26 -16.28
C GLU A 561 -3.97 -15.16 -15.05
N ARG A 562 -4.49 -14.62 -13.93
CA ARG A 562 -3.84 -14.62 -12.61
C ARG A 562 -3.63 -16.04 -12.07
N THR A 563 -2.62 -16.72 -12.60
CA THR A 563 -2.05 -17.90 -11.93
C THR A 563 -1.52 -17.48 -10.55
N ILE A 564 -1.67 -18.37 -9.56
CA ILE A 564 -0.77 -18.31 -8.41
C ILE A 564 0.53 -18.98 -8.86
N GLU A 565 1.64 -18.25 -8.75
CA GLU A 565 2.98 -18.82 -8.87
C GLU A 565 3.11 -20.05 -7.96
N TYR A 566 3.17 -21.21 -8.58
CA TYR A 566 3.20 -22.49 -7.89
C TYR A 566 4.14 -23.40 -8.68
N THR A 567 5.43 -23.08 -8.60
CA THR A 567 6.54 -23.81 -9.25
C THR A 567 6.45 -25.33 -9.03
N PRO A 568 6.15 -25.83 -7.80
CA PRO A 568 5.95 -27.28 -7.59
C PRO A 568 4.70 -27.88 -8.27
N ALA A 569 3.68 -27.08 -8.64
CA ALA A 569 2.50 -27.57 -9.34
C ALA A 569 2.78 -27.88 -10.80
N LYS A 570 3.67 -27.12 -11.46
CA LYS A 570 4.08 -27.41 -12.84
C LYS A 570 4.64 -28.84 -12.92
N GLN A 571 5.53 -29.23 -11.98
CA GLN A 571 5.98 -30.64 -11.88
C GLN A 571 4.87 -31.60 -11.47
N LEU A 572 4.08 -31.31 -10.42
CA LEU A 572 3.01 -32.19 -9.95
C LEU A 572 1.92 -32.46 -11.01
N PHE A 573 1.62 -31.52 -11.91
CA PHE A 573 0.67 -31.73 -13.01
C PHE A 573 1.33 -32.35 -14.25
N LEU A 574 2.51 -31.89 -14.67
CA LEU A 574 3.22 -32.47 -15.83
C LEU A 574 3.59 -33.95 -15.62
N HIS A 575 3.86 -34.36 -14.37
CA HIS A 575 4.08 -35.76 -14.02
C HIS A 575 2.79 -36.52 -13.60
N ALA A 576 1.63 -35.86 -13.50
CA ALA A 576 0.37 -36.49 -13.10
C ALA A 576 -0.72 -36.50 -14.19
N ASN A 577 -0.40 -37.12 -15.32
CA ASN A 577 -1.30 -38.19 -15.77
C ASN A 577 -1.51 -39.12 -14.56
N TRP A 578 -2.76 -39.36 -14.13
CA TRP A 578 -3.08 -40.05 -12.86
C TRP A 578 -2.65 -41.54 -12.82
N SER A 579 -1.35 -41.76 -12.73
CA SER A 579 -0.66 -43.04 -12.66
C SER A 579 0.16 -43.06 -11.37
N VAL A 580 -0.49 -43.35 -10.25
CA VAL A 580 0.22 -43.60 -8.98
C VAL A 580 0.92 -44.96 -9.08
N LYS A 581 2.09 -44.98 -9.71
CA LYS A 581 3.08 -46.03 -9.46
C LYS A 581 3.64 -45.79 -8.07
N SER A 582 3.07 -46.50 -7.09
CA SER A 582 3.39 -46.36 -5.67
C SER A 582 4.89 -46.59 -5.41
N GLY A 583 5.53 -45.57 -4.85
CA GLY A 583 6.98 -45.56 -4.61
C GLY A 583 7.41 -44.37 -3.75
N THR A 584 7.60 -43.20 -4.39
CA THR A 584 8.40 -42.10 -3.82
C THR A 584 7.75 -40.71 -3.77
N SER A 585 6.57 -40.51 -4.39
CA SER A 585 5.96 -39.17 -4.47
C SER A 585 5.31 -38.72 -3.14
N VAL A 586 6.07 -37.97 -2.35
CA VAL A 586 5.60 -37.32 -1.11
C VAL A 586 4.53 -36.29 -1.45
N ARG A 587 3.32 -36.44 -0.89
CA ARG A 587 2.25 -35.44 -1.02
C ARG A 587 2.44 -34.33 0.02
N HIS A 588 2.99 -33.19 -0.40
CA HIS A 588 3.07 -32.00 0.44
C HIS A 588 1.65 -31.47 0.71
N SER A 589 1.08 -31.84 1.86
CA SER A 589 -0.32 -31.56 2.21
C SER A 589 -0.65 -30.06 2.29
N LEU A 590 0.34 -29.24 2.69
CA LEU A 590 0.25 -27.79 2.72
C LEU A 590 -0.01 -27.18 1.32
N HIS A 591 0.63 -27.74 0.29
CA HIS A 591 0.52 -27.27 -1.09
C HIS A 591 -0.88 -27.57 -1.68
N VAL A 592 -1.40 -28.79 -1.45
CA VAL A 592 -2.79 -29.15 -1.80
C VAL A 592 -3.78 -28.25 -1.07
N ARG A 593 -3.58 -27.98 0.23
CA ARG A 593 -4.41 -27.06 1.02
C ARG A 593 -4.38 -25.61 0.49
N ARG A 594 -3.22 -25.10 0.06
CA ARG A 594 -3.10 -23.77 -0.59
C ARG A 594 -3.91 -23.70 -1.88
N TRP A 595 -3.82 -24.71 -2.75
CA TRP A 595 -4.62 -24.77 -3.97
C TRP A 595 -6.13 -24.89 -3.70
N GLN A 596 -6.54 -25.73 -2.74
CA GLN A 596 -7.93 -25.83 -2.31
C GLN A 596 -8.49 -24.48 -1.82
N LYS A 597 -7.71 -23.75 -1.02
CA LYS A 597 -8.10 -22.41 -0.55
C LYS A 597 -8.14 -21.36 -1.67
N TRP A 598 -7.30 -21.47 -2.70
CA TRP A 598 -7.44 -20.63 -3.90
C TRP A 598 -8.73 -20.93 -4.66
N GLN A 599 -9.05 -22.21 -4.85
CA GLN A 599 -10.31 -22.63 -5.48
C GLN A 599 -11.55 -22.22 -4.67
N GLN A 600 -11.49 -22.24 -3.33
CA GLN A 600 -12.52 -21.65 -2.46
C GLN A 600 -12.61 -20.12 -2.63
N THR A 601 -11.47 -19.42 -2.67
CA THR A 601 -11.39 -17.96 -2.90
C THR A 601 -12.07 -17.57 -4.22
N LEU A 602 -11.70 -18.23 -5.33
CA LEU A 602 -12.27 -17.98 -6.65
C LEU A 602 -13.78 -18.26 -6.71
N ARG A 603 -14.26 -19.30 -6.02
CA ARG A 603 -15.71 -19.62 -5.95
C ARG A 603 -16.50 -18.58 -5.16
N LEU A 604 -15.94 -18.09 -4.04
CA LEU A 604 -16.56 -17.01 -3.26
C LEU A 604 -16.57 -15.68 -4.06
N ALA A 605 -15.49 -15.41 -4.79
CA ALA A 605 -15.36 -14.24 -5.65
C ALA A 605 -16.36 -14.26 -6.83
N ASP A 606 -16.45 -15.36 -7.58
CA ASP A 606 -17.47 -15.49 -8.64
C ASP A 606 -18.89 -15.54 -8.06
N ARG A 607 -19.14 -16.09 -6.87
CA ARG A 607 -20.47 -16.05 -6.25
C ARG A 607 -21.00 -14.62 -6.07
N ILE A 608 -20.17 -13.69 -5.59
CA ILE A 608 -20.59 -12.30 -5.36
C ILE A 608 -20.51 -11.42 -6.62
N VAL A 609 -19.66 -11.75 -7.59
CA VAL A 609 -19.48 -10.98 -8.83
C VAL A 609 -20.39 -11.46 -9.97
N ARG A 610 -20.81 -12.73 -9.99
CA ARG A 610 -21.69 -13.28 -11.03
C ARG A 610 -23.02 -12.52 -11.16
N PRO A 611 -23.75 -12.17 -10.08
CA PRO A 611 -24.98 -11.38 -10.21
C PRO A 611 -24.74 -9.97 -10.76
N VAL A 612 -23.56 -9.38 -10.49
CA VAL A 612 -23.13 -8.12 -11.10
C VAL A 612 -23.00 -8.29 -12.61
N ARG A 613 -22.20 -9.29 -13.03
CA ARG A 613 -21.90 -9.64 -14.43
C ARG A 613 -23.17 -9.93 -15.24
N GLU A 614 -24.13 -10.63 -14.63
CA GLU A 614 -25.40 -11.04 -15.24
C GLU A 614 -26.50 -9.96 -15.12
N GLY A 615 -26.31 -8.95 -14.25
CA GLY A 615 -27.29 -7.89 -14.01
C GLY A 615 -28.52 -8.31 -13.20
N ASN A 616 -28.51 -9.49 -12.58
CA ASN A 616 -29.67 -10.09 -11.93
C ASN A 616 -30.01 -9.39 -10.60
N SER A 617 -30.89 -8.38 -10.66
CA SER A 617 -31.33 -7.57 -9.51
C SER A 617 -32.04 -8.37 -8.39
N GLU A 618 -32.60 -9.54 -8.68
CA GLU A 618 -33.24 -10.40 -7.66
C GLU A 618 -32.25 -10.88 -6.58
N LEU A 619 -30.97 -10.99 -6.93
CA LEU A 619 -29.90 -11.49 -6.05
C LEU A 619 -29.21 -10.40 -5.23
N VAL A 620 -29.60 -9.12 -5.37
CA VAL A 620 -29.11 -8.00 -4.56
C VAL A 620 -29.13 -8.28 -3.05
N PRO A 621 -30.20 -8.79 -2.42
CA PRO A 621 -30.20 -9.11 -0.99
C PRO A 621 -29.21 -10.24 -0.62
N GLU A 622 -29.02 -11.26 -1.45
CA GLU A 622 -28.02 -12.32 -1.19
C GLU A 622 -26.61 -11.75 -1.26
N VAL A 623 -26.28 -11.01 -2.33
CA VAL A 623 -24.96 -10.38 -2.49
C VAL A 623 -24.68 -9.39 -1.35
N LYS A 624 -25.68 -8.61 -0.93
CA LYS A 624 -25.58 -7.68 0.21
C LYS A 624 -25.33 -8.41 1.53
N ALA A 625 -25.89 -9.60 1.72
CA ALA A 625 -25.61 -10.45 2.88
C ALA A 625 -24.23 -11.11 2.83
N GLU A 626 -23.84 -11.68 1.69
CA GLU A 626 -22.54 -12.35 1.50
C GLU A 626 -21.37 -11.37 1.59
N VAL A 627 -21.50 -10.18 1.00
CA VAL A 627 -20.54 -9.06 1.16
C VAL A 627 -20.41 -8.66 2.64
N ARG A 628 -21.51 -8.60 3.41
CA ARG A 628 -21.44 -8.32 4.85
C ARG A 628 -20.72 -9.44 5.61
N ARG A 629 -21.01 -10.70 5.30
CA ARG A 629 -20.35 -11.89 5.90
C ARG A 629 -18.83 -11.87 5.65
N LEU A 630 -18.42 -11.75 4.39
CA LEU A 630 -16.99 -11.64 4.02
C LEU A 630 -16.33 -10.37 4.62
N SER A 631 -17.10 -9.29 4.85
CA SER A 631 -16.61 -8.07 5.52
C SER A 631 -16.35 -8.21 7.01
N ALA A 632 -16.88 -9.24 7.68
CA ALA A 632 -16.53 -9.58 9.06
C ALA A 632 -15.26 -10.45 9.05
N CYS A 633 -15.31 -11.57 8.33
CA CYS A 633 -14.21 -12.54 8.24
C CYS A 633 -12.87 -11.95 7.75
N LEU A 634 -12.89 -10.92 6.90
CA LEU A 634 -11.67 -10.22 6.44
C LEU A 634 -11.17 -9.11 7.40
N ARG A 635 -11.95 -8.71 8.41
CA ARG A 635 -11.54 -7.76 9.46
C ARG A 635 -11.10 -8.45 10.75
N GLU A 636 -11.79 -9.52 11.14
CA GLU A 636 -11.54 -10.29 12.36
C GLU A 636 -10.39 -11.29 12.18
N GLY A 637 -9.20 -10.77 11.85
CA GLY A 637 -8.03 -11.53 11.44
C GLY A 637 -7.49 -12.49 12.50
N ALA A 638 -8.06 -13.70 12.54
CA ALA A 638 -7.87 -14.77 13.50
C ALA A 638 -8.32 -14.44 14.94
N GLY A 639 -9.47 -14.98 15.35
CA GLY A 639 -9.85 -15.05 16.77
C GLY A 639 -11.33 -15.20 17.12
N VAL A 640 -12.26 -14.89 16.19
CA VAL A 640 -13.71 -14.94 16.49
C VAL A 640 -14.32 -16.26 16.01
N ASP A 641 -14.85 -17.05 16.95
CA ASP A 641 -15.65 -18.24 16.64
C ASP A 641 -17.01 -17.83 16.07
N CYS A 642 -17.16 -17.98 14.75
CA CYS A 642 -18.45 -17.80 14.08
C CYS A 642 -19.30 -19.07 14.24
N ASP A 643 -20.19 -19.10 15.24
CA ASP A 643 -21.07 -20.23 15.63
C ASP A 643 -22.05 -20.76 14.55
N SER A 644 -21.91 -20.36 13.29
CA SER A 644 -22.68 -20.91 12.16
C SER A 644 -22.04 -22.20 11.62
N GLU A 645 -22.83 -23.26 11.45
CA GLU A 645 -22.43 -24.61 10.99
C GLU A 645 -21.92 -24.70 9.52
N ILE A 646 -21.40 -23.62 8.93
CA ILE A 646 -21.05 -23.52 7.50
C ILE A 646 -19.57 -23.09 7.31
N ASP A 647 -18.67 -24.08 7.38
CA ASP A 647 -17.31 -24.09 6.81
C ASP A 647 -16.42 -22.86 7.13
N SER A 648 -16.52 -22.31 8.35
CA SER A 648 -15.83 -21.07 8.77
C SER A 648 -14.30 -21.14 8.63
N ASP A 649 -13.72 -22.32 8.89
CA ASP A 649 -12.31 -22.72 8.68
C ASP A 649 -11.75 -22.36 7.29
N ALA A 650 -12.61 -22.29 6.27
CA ALA A 650 -12.23 -21.97 4.91
C ALA A 650 -11.82 -20.50 4.75
N VAL A 651 -12.54 -19.57 5.39
CA VAL A 651 -12.41 -18.11 5.18
C VAL A 651 -11.49 -17.46 6.21
N ILE A 652 -11.61 -17.82 7.49
CA ILE A 652 -10.79 -17.25 8.60
C ILE A 652 -9.29 -17.48 8.35
N HIS A 653 -8.95 -18.53 7.61
CA HIS A 653 -7.57 -18.98 7.39
C HIS A 653 -7.13 -18.88 5.92
N LEU A 654 -7.43 -17.78 5.22
CA LEU A 654 -6.83 -17.48 3.90
C LEU A 654 -5.35 -17.06 4.08
N PRO A 655 -4.37 -17.89 3.66
CA PRO A 655 -2.97 -17.73 4.07
C PRO A 655 -2.14 -16.78 3.20
N LEU A 656 -2.61 -16.42 1.99
CA LEU A 656 -1.88 -15.55 1.07
C LEU A 656 -2.57 -14.19 0.93
N PRO A 657 -1.83 -13.05 0.92
CA PRO A 657 -2.40 -11.73 0.66
C PRO A 657 -3.16 -11.64 -0.68
N SER A 658 -2.69 -12.35 -1.72
CA SER A 658 -3.35 -12.42 -3.02
C SER A 658 -4.79 -12.93 -2.96
N MET A 659 -5.08 -13.94 -2.11
CA MET A 659 -6.44 -14.45 -1.89
C MET A 659 -7.35 -13.39 -1.27
N ARG A 660 -6.82 -12.65 -0.28
CA ARG A 660 -7.57 -11.57 0.39
C ARG A 660 -7.82 -10.41 -0.55
N ASN A 661 -6.87 -10.08 -1.42
CA ASN A 661 -7.00 -9.00 -2.40
C ASN A 661 -8.03 -9.34 -3.49
N VAL A 662 -8.04 -10.57 -4.03
CA VAL A 662 -9.09 -11.00 -4.98
C VAL A 662 -10.50 -10.90 -4.36
N LEU A 663 -10.67 -11.25 -3.08
CA LEU A 663 -11.96 -11.06 -2.41
C LEU A 663 -12.30 -9.59 -2.16
N ARG A 664 -11.32 -8.74 -1.81
CA ARG A 664 -11.52 -7.28 -1.68
C ARG A 664 -11.97 -6.65 -3.00
N GLU A 665 -11.29 -6.96 -4.10
CA GLU A 665 -11.66 -6.54 -5.46
C GLU A 665 -13.10 -7.00 -5.80
N ALA A 666 -13.38 -8.30 -5.67
CA ALA A 666 -14.70 -8.88 -5.91
C ALA A 666 -15.82 -8.23 -5.07
N MET A 667 -15.54 -7.95 -3.80
CA MET A 667 -16.46 -7.27 -2.89
C MET A 667 -16.67 -5.80 -3.24
N ALA A 668 -15.66 -5.09 -3.78
CA ALA A 668 -15.81 -3.70 -4.21
C ALA A 668 -16.76 -3.59 -5.42
N TYR A 669 -16.63 -4.49 -6.41
CA TYR A 669 -17.59 -4.59 -7.53
C TYR A 669 -19.01 -4.92 -7.04
N ALA A 670 -19.13 -5.90 -6.15
CA ALA A 670 -20.41 -6.28 -5.54
C ALA A 670 -21.04 -5.13 -4.73
N GLN A 671 -20.24 -4.32 -4.03
CA GLN A 671 -20.71 -3.14 -3.28
C GLN A 671 -21.18 -2.01 -4.21
N ARG A 672 -20.44 -1.70 -5.29
CA ARG A 672 -20.87 -0.74 -6.32
C ARG A 672 -22.20 -1.14 -6.93
N TRP A 673 -22.36 -2.43 -7.29
CA TRP A 673 -23.59 -2.96 -7.86
C TRP A 673 -24.77 -2.95 -6.88
N VAL A 674 -24.57 -3.41 -5.64
CA VAL A 674 -25.61 -3.34 -4.60
C VAL A 674 -26.05 -1.89 -4.35
N SER A 675 -25.16 -0.91 -4.45
CA SER A 675 -25.49 0.51 -4.33
C SER A 675 -26.35 0.98 -5.51
N LEU A 676 -25.88 0.77 -6.75
CA LEU A 676 -26.61 1.11 -8.00
C LEU A 676 -27.97 0.42 -8.13
N GLN A 677 -28.16 -0.75 -7.49
CA GLN A 677 -29.43 -1.46 -7.48
C GLN A 677 -30.34 -1.10 -6.30
N SER A 678 -29.79 -0.60 -5.18
CA SER A 678 -30.58 -0.19 -4.01
C SER A 678 -31.23 1.19 -4.19
N SER A 679 -30.69 2.04 -5.08
CA SER A 679 -31.29 3.31 -5.48
C SER A 679 -32.46 3.05 -6.45
N SER A 680 -33.68 2.98 -5.90
CA SER A 680 -34.92 2.71 -6.64
C SER A 680 -35.23 3.78 -7.69
N GLU A 681 -36.09 3.47 -8.66
CA GLU A 681 -36.50 4.42 -9.72
C GLU A 681 -37.50 5.48 -9.24
N GLU A 682 -38.19 5.23 -8.13
CA GLU A 682 -39.19 6.16 -7.56
C GLU A 682 -38.58 7.18 -6.57
N ASP A 683 -37.49 6.82 -5.87
CA ASP A 683 -36.68 7.75 -5.06
C ASP A 683 -35.61 8.43 -5.96
N ALA A 684 -36.06 9.09 -7.03
CA ALA A 684 -35.20 9.68 -8.05
C ALA A 684 -34.36 10.88 -7.54
N ASP A 685 -34.78 11.51 -6.44
CA ASP A 685 -33.91 12.35 -5.63
C ASP A 685 -32.92 11.45 -4.89
N PHE A 686 -31.77 11.20 -5.52
CA PHE A 686 -30.67 10.38 -4.98
C PHE A 686 -30.02 11.13 -3.80
N PHE A 687 -30.67 11.11 -2.65
CA PHE A 687 -30.19 11.77 -1.43
C PHE A 687 -28.82 11.20 -1.05
N LEU A 688 -27.79 12.03 -1.22
CA LEU A 688 -26.54 11.91 -0.48
C LEU A 688 -26.90 11.67 1.00
N PRO A 689 -26.28 10.69 1.68
CA PRO A 689 -26.50 10.51 3.11
C PRO A 689 -26.33 11.85 3.83
N GLN A 690 -27.21 12.22 4.76
CA GLN A 690 -27.19 13.56 5.37
C GLN A 690 -25.78 13.95 5.88
N ALA A 691 -25.04 13.01 6.48
CA ALA A 691 -23.66 13.20 6.93
C ALA A 691 -22.64 13.52 5.80
N ALA A 692 -22.94 13.18 4.55
CA ALA A 692 -22.14 13.53 3.36
C ALA A 692 -22.50 14.92 2.83
N GLU A 693 -23.76 15.34 2.93
CA GLU A 693 -24.14 16.73 2.65
C GLU A 693 -23.60 17.69 3.72
N GLU A 694 -23.68 17.30 4.99
CA GLU A 694 -23.05 17.99 6.13
C GLU A 694 -21.52 18.09 5.94
N LEU A 695 -20.85 17.00 5.50
CA LEU A 695 -19.43 17.02 5.18
C LEU A 695 -19.11 17.93 3.99
N ARG A 696 -19.91 17.91 2.91
CA ARG A 696 -19.72 18.81 1.76
C ARG A 696 -19.84 20.28 2.19
N ALA A 697 -20.84 20.61 3.02
CA ALA A 697 -21.01 21.95 3.56
C ALA A 697 -19.83 22.36 4.45
N GLU A 698 -19.46 21.56 5.46
CA GLU A 698 -18.34 21.87 6.37
C GLU A 698 -16.99 21.96 5.62
N VAL A 699 -16.78 21.18 4.55
CA VAL A 699 -15.59 21.29 3.69
C VAL A 699 -15.57 22.59 2.90
N LEU A 700 -16.69 22.99 2.27
CA LEU A 700 -16.77 24.21 1.48
C LEU A 700 -16.70 25.47 2.36
N ASP A 701 -17.48 25.53 3.45
CA ASP A 701 -17.58 26.69 4.34
C ASP A 701 -16.25 27.03 5.03
N ARG A 702 -15.40 26.03 5.31
CA ARG A 702 -14.07 26.23 5.93
C ARG A 702 -12.91 26.37 4.97
N HIS A 703 -13.03 25.92 3.72
CA HIS A 703 -11.87 25.78 2.82
C HIS A 703 -11.05 27.07 2.71
N ASP A 704 -11.70 28.20 2.41
CA ASP A 704 -11.02 29.49 2.24
C ASP A 704 -10.42 30.03 3.55
N ALA A 705 -10.84 29.55 4.72
CA ALA A 705 -10.20 29.87 6.01
C ALA A 705 -8.95 29.01 6.24
N VAL A 706 -9.07 27.70 6.03
CA VAL A 706 -7.97 26.72 6.20
C VAL A 706 -6.84 27.00 5.20
N VAL A 707 -7.15 27.32 3.94
CA VAL A 707 -6.13 27.70 2.95
C VAL A 707 -5.36 28.93 3.41
N ARG A 708 -6.04 30.02 3.80
CA ARG A 708 -5.36 31.23 4.30
C ARG A 708 -4.54 31.00 5.57
N GLU A 709 -4.99 30.13 6.47
CA GLU A 709 -4.25 29.73 7.67
C GLU A 709 -2.96 28.99 7.28
N LEU A 710 -3.05 27.99 6.40
CA LEU A 710 -1.90 27.24 5.88
C LEU A 710 -0.92 28.13 5.08
N GLU A 711 -1.41 29.01 4.22
CA GLU A 711 -0.55 29.96 3.49
C GLU A 711 0.19 30.91 4.45
N CYS A 712 -0.49 31.38 5.50
CA CYS A 712 0.12 32.20 6.55
C CYS A 712 1.26 31.46 7.28
N VAL A 713 1.11 30.15 7.53
CA VAL A 713 2.18 29.31 8.10
C VAL A 713 3.31 29.09 7.10
N ARG A 714 2.99 28.77 5.83
CA ARG A 714 3.98 28.58 4.74
C ARG A 714 4.88 29.81 4.58
N ASP A 715 4.29 31.00 4.55
CA ASP A 715 4.99 32.26 4.27
C ASP A 715 5.78 32.79 5.49
N GLN A 716 5.52 32.24 6.68
CA GLN A 716 6.27 32.46 7.92
C GLN A 716 7.31 31.37 8.22
N ALA A 717 7.21 30.20 7.57
CA ALA A 717 8.06 29.04 7.86
C ALA A 717 9.55 29.36 7.69
N GLN A 718 10.30 29.20 8.79
CA GLN A 718 11.76 29.31 8.78
C GLN A 718 12.45 27.98 8.42
N SER A 719 11.66 26.90 8.28
CA SER A 719 12.16 25.52 8.18
C SER A 719 11.60 24.83 6.94
N LEU A 720 12.48 24.23 6.13
CA LEU A 720 12.12 23.58 4.87
C LEU A 720 11.10 22.44 5.06
N VAL A 721 11.22 21.68 6.16
CA VAL A 721 10.31 20.58 6.49
C VAL A 721 8.88 21.06 6.78
N VAL A 722 8.74 22.22 7.43
CA VAL A 722 7.43 22.86 7.69
C VAL A 722 6.85 23.38 6.37
N ALA A 723 7.62 24.14 5.59
CA ALA A 723 7.17 24.68 4.31
C ALA A 723 6.73 23.58 3.31
N ALA A 724 7.49 22.49 3.22
CA ALA A 724 7.16 21.35 2.38
C ALA A 724 5.92 20.58 2.90
N GLY A 725 5.82 20.33 4.21
CA GLY A 725 4.68 19.65 4.82
C GLY A 725 3.36 20.42 4.64
N VAL A 726 3.39 21.74 4.85
CA VAL A 726 2.27 22.66 4.59
C VAL A 726 1.90 22.67 3.10
N THR A 727 2.87 22.61 2.19
CA THR A 727 2.62 22.57 0.73
C THR A 727 1.89 21.29 0.32
N CYS A 728 2.28 20.14 0.87
CA CYS A 728 1.55 18.88 0.66
C CYS A 728 0.15 18.89 1.30
N LEU A 729 -0.02 19.55 2.44
CA LEU A 729 -1.33 19.67 3.09
C LEU A 729 -2.27 20.62 2.35
N LEU A 730 -1.78 21.75 1.83
CA LEU A 730 -2.54 22.61 0.90
C LEU A 730 -3.05 21.81 -0.29
N ARG A 731 -2.18 21.03 -0.95
CA ARG A 731 -2.57 20.12 -2.05
C ARG A 731 -3.69 19.17 -1.64
N ALA A 732 -3.57 18.50 -0.49
CA ALA A 732 -4.60 17.59 0.02
C ALA A 732 -5.93 18.31 0.36
N VAL A 733 -5.89 19.56 0.84
CA VAL A 733 -7.07 20.39 1.13
C VAL A 733 -7.79 20.84 -0.15
N HIS A 734 -7.06 21.17 -1.22
CA HIS A 734 -7.64 21.43 -2.54
C HIS A 734 -8.23 20.16 -3.15
N GLN A 735 -7.50 19.04 -3.14
CA GLN A 735 -7.99 17.75 -3.62
C GLN A 735 -9.23 17.23 -2.87
N LEU A 736 -9.37 17.54 -1.57
CA LEU A 736 -10.60 17.22 -0.83
C LEU A 736 -11.78 18.11 -1.24
N ARG A 737 -11.54 19.40 -1.50
CA ARG A 737 -12.57 20.30 -2.05
C ARG A 737 -13.03 19.83 -3.43
N GLU A 738 -12.10 19.55 -4.34
CA GLU A 738 -12.39 19.02 -5.68
C GLU A 738 -13.20 17.72 -5.61
N MET A 739 -12.89 16.84 -4.65
CA MET A 739 -13.59 15.58 -4.42
C MET A 739 -15.05 15.77 -3.93
N VAL A 740 -15.40 16.90 -3.31
CA VAL A 740 -16.78 17.19 -2.86
C VAL A 740 -17.52 18.23 -3.73
N ASP A 741 -16.84 18.84 -4.71
CA ASP A 741 -17.43 19.82 -5.61
C ASP A 741 -18.34 19.12 -6.64
N PRO A 742 -19.65 19.44 -6.69
CA PRO A 742 -20.58 18.78 -7.59
C PRO A 742 -20.37 19.10 -9.08
N SER A 743 -19.36 19.91 -9.44
CA SER A 743 -18.92 20.16 -10.81
C SER A 743 -17.53 19.58 -11.14
N GLY A 744 -16.83 18.97 -10.17
CA GLY A 744 -15.52 18.36 -10.39
C GLY A 744 -15.58 17.07 -11.23
N PRO A 745 -14.62 16.84 -12.16
CA PRO A 745 -14.52 15.57 -12.87
C PRO A 745 -14.01 14.47 -11.94
N VAL A 746 -14.76 13.38 -11.80
CA VAL A 746 -14.32 12.20 -11.03
C VAL A 746 -13.77 11.13 -11.96
N SER A 747 -12.54 10.70 -11.69
CA SER A 747 -12.00 9.46 -12.26
C SER A 747 -12.87 8.28 -11.79
N PRO A 748 -13.51 7.51 -12.70
CA PRO A 748 -14.28 6.33 -12.32
C PRO A 748 -13.38 5.17 -11.87
N THR A 749 -12.10 5.21 -12.25
CA THR A 749 -11.06 4.23 -11.94
C THR A 749 -10.11 4.74 -10.85
N GLU A 750 -9.53 3.80 -10.10
CA GLU A 750 -8.42 4.06 -9.17
C GLU A 750 -7.09 3.94 -9.94
N SER A 751 -6.20 4.93 -9.82
CA SER A 751 -4.91 4.94 -10.55
C SER A 751 -4.02 3.76 -10.15
N ASP A 752 -3.29 3.15 -11.09
CA ASP A 752 -2.37 2.05 -10.77
C ASP A 752 -1.21 2.58 -9.91
N PRO A 753 -0.97 2.07 -8.69
CA PRO A 753 0.18 2.47 -7.86
C PRO A 753 1.54 2.29 -8.54
N ARG A 754 1.65 1.42 -9.57
CA ARG A 754 2.84 1.32 -10.43
C ARG A 754 3.13 2.63 -11.17
N HIS A 755 2.10 3.34 -11.64
CA HIS A 755 2.25 4.65 -12.27
C HIS A 755 2.64 5.69 -11.20
N LEU A 756 1.97 5.68 -10.05
CA LEU A 756 2.16 6.68 -8.98
C LEU A 756 3.57 6.69 -8.37
N LEU A 757 4.22 5.54 -8.23
CA LEU A 757 5.60 5.44 -7.73
C LEU A 757 6.64 5.27 -8.84
N GLY A 758 6.34 4.51 -9.89
CA GLY A 758 7.34 4.04 -10.87
C GLY A 758 7.49 4.92 -12.12
N ALA A 759 6.46 5.68 -12.51
CA ALA A 759 6.43 6.37 -13.81
C ALA A 759 7.62 7.33 -14.01
N GLU A 760 7.96 8.11 -12.97
CA GLU A 760 9.04 9.09 -13.04
C GLU A 760 10.42 8.48 -13.34
N PHE A 761 10.66 7.20 -13.00
CA PHE A 761 11.90 6.52 -13.36
C PHE A 761 12.00 6.21 -14.85
N LEU A 762 10.89 6.17 -15.59
CA LEU A 762 10.89 6.04 -17.04
C LEU A 762 11.58 7.24 -17.71
N LYS A 763 11.67 8.40 -17.06
CA LYS A 763 12.44 9.56 -17.53
C LYS A 763 13.96 9.42 -17.37
N ILE A 764 14.45 8.47 -16.58
CA ILE A 764 15.89 8.22 -16.36
C ILE A 764 16.40 7.21 -17.39
N PRO A 765 17.23 7.57 -18.38
CA PRO A 765 17.70 6.62 -19.39
C PRO A 765 18.54 5.49 -18.79
N GLY A 766 18.30 4.25 -19.23
CA GLY A 766 19.01 3.07 -18.71
C GLY A 766 18.59 2.63 -17.29
N MET A 767 17.56 3.23 -16.70
CA MET A 767 16.93 2.68 -15.49
C MET A 767 16.00 1.52 -15.87
N GLN A 768 16.44 0.30 -15.56
CA GLN A 768 15.63 -0.92 -15.66
C GLN A 768 14.67 -1.01 -14.46
N LEU A 769 13.42 -1.35 -14.73
CA LEU A 769 12.38 -1.57 -13.72
C LEU A 769 11.78 -2.98 -13.89
N ASP A 770 11.25 -3.56 -12.83
CA ASP A 770 10.52 -4.83 -12.85
C ASP A 770 9.05 -4.66 -13.31
N GLU A 771 8.25 -5.72 -13.21
CA GLU A 771 6.81 -5.72 -13.57
C GLU A 771 5.95 -4.82 -12.66
N ARG A 772 6.43 -4.54 -11.44
CA ARG A 772 5.85 -3.60 -10.47
C ARG A 772 6.29 -2.16 -10.71
N TRP A 773 7.17 -1.96 -11.70
CA TRP A 773 7.83 -0.70 -12.02
C TRP A 773 8.80 -0.23 -10.90
N GLU A 774 9.24 -1.14 -10.04
CA GLU A 774 10.31 -0.89 -9.06
C GLU A 774 11.68 -1.08 -9.73
N PRO A 775 12.70 -0.23 -9.46
CA PRO A 775 14.02 -0.41 -10.06
C PRO A 775 14.69 -1.74 -9.68
N THR A 776 15.27 -2.45 -10.65
CA THR A 776 15.97 -3.73 -10.43
C THR A 776 17.39 -3.57 -9.85
N THR A 777 17.79 -2.34 -9.51
CA THR A 777 19.12 -2.00 -8.99
C THR A 777 19.04 -1.68 -7.51
N ASP A 778 20.17 -1.85 -6.81
CA ASP A 778 20.31 -1.56 -5.39
C ASP A 778 19.76 -0.15 -5.01
N PRO A 779 19.03 0.02 -3.89
CA PRO A 779 18.44 1.31 -3.52
C PRO A 779 19.43 2.48 -3.42
N VAL A 780 20.69 2.23 -3.06
CA VAL A 780 21.73 3.25 -2.97
C VAL A 780 22.23 3.66 -4.36
N GLU A 781 22.33 2.71 -5.29
CA GLU A 781 22.56 2.96 -6.72
C GLU A 781 21.38 3.70 -7.37
N VAL A 782 20.13 3.35 -7.01
CA VAL A 782 18.93 4.10 -7.43
C VAL A 782 18.99 5.54 -6.93
N GLN A 783 19.30 5.78 -5.65
CA GLN A 783 19.46 7.13 -5.11
C GLN A 783 20.55 7.92 -5.87
N ASN A 784 21.70 7.30 -6.14
CA ASN A 784 22.77 7.94 -6.92
C ASN A 784 22.31 8.35 -8.33
N ARG A 785 21.51 7.50 -9.00
CA ARG A 785 20.95 7.77 -10.34
C ARG A 785 19.89 8.86 -10.31
N VAL A 786 18.99 8.86 -9.32
CA VAL A 786 17.97 9.91 -9.15
C VAL A 786 18.63 11.25 -8.83
N LEU A 787 19.58 11.31 -7.90
CA LEU A 787 20.35 12.53 -7.61
C LEU A 787 21.11 13.02 -8.85
N ARG A 788 21.70 12.10 -9.65
CA ARG A 788 22.34 12.47 -10.91
C ARG A 788 21.36 13.10 -11.88
N PHE A 789 20.21 12.47 -12.08
CA PHE A 789 19.16 12.93 -12.97
C PHE A 789 18.64 14.32 -12.54
N LEU A 790 18.34 14.51 -11.25
CA LEU A 790 17.83 15.79 -10.71
C LEU A 790 18.82 16.95 -10.82
N ALA A 791 20.13 16.68 -10.80
CA ALA A 791 21.19 17.68 -11.00
C ALA A 791 21.31 18.20 -12.45
N GLU A 792 20.67 17.53 -13.40
CA GLU A 792 20.70 17.76 -14.85
C GLU A 792 19.29 18.21 -15.34
N PRO A 793 19.15 18.95 -16.45
CA PRO A 793 17.84 19.35 -16.98
C PRO A 793 16.93 18.14 -17.23
N GLN A 794 15.68 18.24 -16.81
CA GLN A 794 14.72 17.14 -16.81
C GLN A 794 14.05 17.02 -18.19
N PRO A 795 14.08 15.86 -18.88
CA PRO A 795 13.31 15.64 -20.10
C PRO A 795 11.80 15.56 -19.80
N ASP A 796 10.99 16.03 -20.74
CA ASP A 796 9.56 15.74 -20.77
C ASP A 796 9.30 14.27 -21.18
N TRP A 797 8.02 13.85 -21.19
CA TRP A 797 7.66 12.47 -21.50
C TRP A 797 8.02 12.07 -22.95
N THR A 798 7.88 12.98 -23.92
CA THR A 798 8.19 12.72 -25.33
C THR A 798 9.71 12.58 -25.55
N THR A 799 10.51 13.44 -24.92
CA THR A 799 11.97 13.37 -24.94
C THR A 799 12.47 12.12 -24.22
N ALA A 800 11.89 11.77 -23.07
CA ALA A 800 12.19 10.52 -22.36
C ALA A 800 11.90 9.28 -23.23
N PHE A 801 10.77 9.28 -23.96
CA PHE A 801 10.42 8.22 -24.91
C PHE A 801 11.45 8.10 -26.04
N GLN A 802 11.81 9.22 -26.68
CA GLN A 802 12.84 9.24 -27.73
C GLN A 802 14.20 8.74 -27.23
N LEU A 803 14.65 9.20 -26.05
CA LEU A 803 15.90 8.74 -25.43
C LEU A 803 15.89 7.23 -25.12
N ARG A 804 14.74 6.64 -24.76
CA ARG A 804 14.63 5.18 -24.58
C ARG A 804 14.55 4.42 -25.91
N CYS A 805 13.93 4.98 -26.95
CA CYS A 805 13.99 4.46 -28.32
C CYS A 805 15.44 4.41 -28.84
N GLU A 806 16.20 5.50 -28.68
CA GLU A 806 17.62 5.58 -29.06
C GLU A 806 18.51 4.62 -28.26
N ALA A 807 18.25 4.46 -26.96
CA ALA A 807 18.92 3.47 -26.12
C ALA A 807 18.53 2.01 -26.45
N GLY A 808 17.50 1.78 -27.27
CA GLY A 808 16.96 0.47 -27.61
C GLY A 808 16.16 -0.21 -26.51
N ASP A 809 15.75 0.54 -25.47
CA ASP A 809 15.02 0.05 -24.30
C ASP A 809 13.52 -0.06 -24.58
N ARG A 810 13.15 -1.20 -25.17
CA ARG A 810 11.76 -1.52 -25.54
C ARG A 810 10.83 -1.60 -24.34
N VAL A 811 11.29 -2.13 -23.21
CA VAL A 811 10.44 -2.30 -22.01
C VAL A 811 10.12 -0.93 -21.40
N GLY A 812 11.10 -0.01 -21.41
CA GLY A 812 10.87 1.37 -21.03
C GLY A 812 9.92 2.12 -21.97
N THR A 813 10.03 1.94 -23.30
CA THR A 813 9.10 2.59 -24.25
C THR A 813 7.70 1.98 -24.19
N GLU A 814 7.57 0.68 -23.90
CA GLU A 814 6.29 0.00 -23.68
C GLU A 814 5.54 0.56 -22.47
N ARG A 815 6.20 0.63 -21.31
CA ARG A 815 5.62 1.19 -20.08
C ARG A 815 5.34 2.68 -20.18
N LEU A 816 6.10 3.43 -20.99
CA LEU A 816 5.76 4.81 -21.29
C LEU A 816 4.41 4.90 -22.01
N LEU A 817 4.06 3.98 -22.92
CA LEU A 817 2.76 3.96 -23.60
C LEU A 817 1.59 3.54 -22.68
N GLU A 818 1.86 2.78 -21.61
CA GLU A 818 0.88 2.43 -20.57
C GLU A 818 0.42 3.66 -19.74
N LEU A 819 1.19 4.76 -19.72
CA LEU A 819 0.90 5.94 -18.91
C LEU A 819 -0.38 6.68 -19.34
N ASP A 820 -1.09 7.20 -18.35
CA ASP A 820 -2.22 8.14 -18.51
C ASP A 820 -1.77 9.58 -18.83
N ALA A 821 -0.46 9.80 -19.03
CA ALA A 821 0.15 11.09 -19.36
C ALA A 821 0.08 11.47 -20.86
N TRP A 822 -0.79 10.81 -21.63
CA TRP A 822 -1.01 11.05 -23.05
C TRP A 822 -2.49 11.37 -23.28
N ASP A 823 -2.79 12.61 -23.67
CA ASP A 823 -4.16 13.15 -23.69
C ASP A 823 -5.05 12.51 -24.77
N SER A 824 -4.46 11.89 -25.80
CA SER A 824 -5.19 11.28 -26.90
C SER A 824 -4.65 9.90 -27.29
N THR A 825 -5.53 9.06 -27.85
CA THR A 825 -5.15 7.79 -28.48
C THR A 825 -4.24 8.03 -29.68
N GLU A 826 -4.50 9.08 -30.46
CA GLU A 826 -3.68 9.47 -31.61
C GLU A 826 -2.22 9.72 -31.21
N GLN A 827 -1.97 10.41 -30.08
CA GLN A 827 -0.61 10.62 -29.58
C GLN A 827 0.07 9.30 -29.19
N ARG A 828 -0.67 8.39 -28.53
CA ARG A 828 -0.16 7.03 -28.22
C ARG A 828 0.14 6.24 -29.50
N ASP A 829 -0.65 6.38 -30.55
CA ASP A 829 -0.45 5.71 -31.84
C ASP A 829 0.72 6.30 -32.65
N GLN A 830 0.89 7.62 -32.69
CA GLN A 830 2.09 8.27 -33.24
C GLN A 830 3.37 7.82 -32.50
N LEU A 831 3.31 7.67 -31.18
CA LEU A 831 4.43 7.13 -30.39
C LEU A 831 4.69 5.64 -30.68
N ARG A 832 3.64 4.84 -30.95
CA ARG A 832 3.78 3.45 -31.43
C ARG A 832 4.48 3.39 -32.80
N GLU A 833 4.10 4.24 -33.75
CA GLU A 833 4.78 4.32 -35.06
C GLU A 833 6.27 4.68 -34.91
N ILE A 834 6.59 5.64 -34.03
CA ILE A 834 7.98 5.99 -33.69
C ILE A 834 8.71 4.78 -33.08
N ARG A 835 8.11 4.08 -32.10
CA ARG A 835 8.69 2.85 -31.51
C ARG A 835 8.96 1.80 -32.58
N ASP A 836 8.00 1.49 -33.44
CA ASP A 836 8.18 0.50 -34.52
C ASP A 836 9.26 0.92 -35.51
N HIS A 837 9.39 2.21 -35.84
CA HIS A 837 10.49 2.74 -36.66
C HIS A 837 11.87 2.45 -36.06
N TYR A 838 12.05 2.62 -34.75
CA TYR A 838 13.30 2.28 -34.05
C TYR A 838 13.50 0.75 -33.87
N ILE A 839 12.42 -0.04 -33.77
CA ILE A 839 12.52 -1.50 -33.65
C ILE A 839 12.87 -2.15 -35.01
N GLN A 840 12.39 -1.62 -36.13
CA GLN A 840 12.50 -2.25 -37.45
C GLN A 840 13.94 -2.52 -37.93
N PRO A 841 14.94 -1.63 -37.74
CA PRO A 841 16.34 -1.94 -38.06
C PRO A 841 16.89 -3.15 -37.28
N THR A 842 16.46 -3.35 -36.02
CA THR A 842 16.85 -4.53 -35.23
C THR A 842 16.20 -5.79 -35.78
N ARG A 843 14.91 -5.75 -36.14
CA ARG A 843 14.19 -6.87 -36.80
C ARG A 843 14.92 -7.30 -38.07
N VAL A 844 15.28 -6.35 -38.93
CA VAL A 844 16.00 -6.62 -40.19
C VAL A 844 17.38 -7.22 -39.94
N SER A 845 18.14 -6.74 -38.94
CA SER A 845 19.43 -7.35 -38.56
C SER A 845 19.25 -8.80 -38.11
N LEU A 846 18.35 -9.06 -37.16
CA LEU A 846 18.11 -10.40 -36.61
C LEU A 846 17.63 -11.39 -37.70
N MET A 847 16.75 -10.95 -38.60
CA MET A 847 16.31 -11.77 -39.73
C MET A 847 17.44 -12.04 -40.73
N ALA A 848 18.28 -11.05 -41.03
CA ALA A 848 19.45 -11.24 -41.91
C ALA A 848 20.50 -12.18 -41.27
N GLU A 849 20.70 -12.09 -39.95
CA GLU A 849 21.56 -12.99 -39.18
C GLU A 849 21.02 -14.42 -39.14
N LEU A 850 19.70 -14.59 -39.05
CA LEU A 850 19.04 -15.89 -39.12
C LEU A 850 19.13 -16.51 -40.53
N VAL A 851 18.87 -15.75 -41.58
CA VAL A 851 19.02 -16.24 -42.97
C VAL A 851 20.47 -16.66 -43.26
N GLN A 852 21.46 -15.93 -42.75
CA GLN A 852 22.88 -16.36 -42.84
C GLN A 852 23.18 -17.63 -42.03
N PHE A 853 22.51 -17.84 -40.89
CA PHE A 853 22.61 -19.07 -40.12
C PHE A 853 22.05 -20.26 -40.91
N GLU A 854 20.82 -20.12 -41.43
CA GLU A 854 20.13 -21.16 -42.21
C GLU A 854 20.90 -21.54 -43.47
N GLN A 855 21.50 -20.57 -44.17
CA GLN A 855 22.38 -20.84 -45.33
C GLN A 855 23.58 -21.71 -44.95
N ARG A 856 24.27 -21.41 -43.84
CA ARG A 856 25.42 -22.20 -43.36
C ARG A 856 25.01 -23.59 -42.88
N LEU A 857 23.83 -23.71 -42.27
CA LEU A 857 23.26 -25.01 -41.90
C LEU A 857 22.98 -25.85 -43.16
N GLN A 858 22.42 -25.26 -44.21
CA GLN A 858 22.24 -25.92 -45.52
C GLN A 858 23.55 -26.23 -46.26
N GLU A 859 24.66 -25.56 -45.95
CA GLU A 859 26.00 -25.93 -46.45
C GLU A 859 26.55 -27.15 -45.69
N ILE A 860 26.40 -27.19 -44.37
CA ILE A 860 26.81 -28.32 -43.51
C ILE A 860 25.98 -29.58 -43.82
N ALA A 861 24.67 -29.43 -44.06
CA ALA A 861 23.77 -30.51 -44.46
C ALA A 861 24.26 -31.28 -45.71
N LYS A 862 24.89 -30.57 -46.65
CA LYS A 862 25.44 -31.14 -47.91
C LYS A 862 26.76 -31.91 -47.70
N ALA A 863 27.29 -31.95 -46.47
CA ALA A 863 28.47 -32.73 -46.09
C ALA A 863 28.13 -34.09 -45.42
N GLU A 864 26.86 -34.51 -45.47
CA GLU A 864 26.36 -35.88 -45.20
C GLU A 864 26.65 -36.51 -43.81
N SER A 865 27.15 -35.76 -42.82
CA SER A 865 27.66 -36.38 -41.57
C SER A 865 26.72 -36.46 -40.36
N LEU A 866 25.74 -35.57 -40.18
CA LEU A 866 24.98 -35.42 -38.91
C LEU A 866 23.52 -34.98 -39.14
N ALA A 867 22.61 -35.96 -39.29
CA ALA A 867 21.19 -35.69 -39.59
C ALA A 867 20.36 -35.23 -38.38
N ASP A 868 20.54 -35.89 -37.22
CA ASP A 868 19.68 -35.66 -36.05
C ASP A 868 19.91 -34.27 -35.42
N ASP A 869 21.18 -33.88 -35.23
CA ASP A 869 21.57 -32.54 -34.75
C ASP A 869 21.05 -31.44 -35.68
N GLN A 870 21.06 -31.68 -37.00
CA GLN A 870 20.54 -30.73 -37.98
C GLN A 870 19.03 -30.51 -37.80
N GLN A 871 18.25 -31.57 -37.59
CA GLN A 871 16.78 -31.47 -37.47
C GLN A 871 16.36 -30.61 -36.27
N GLU A 872 17.06 -30.69 -35.14
CA GLU A 872 16.76 -29.85 -33.96
C GLU A 872 17.21 -28.40 -34.16
N LEU A 873 18.33 -28.15 -34.85
CA LEU A 873 18.74 -26.79 -35.22
C LEU A 873 17.78 -26.15 -36.25
N ASP A 874 17.31 -26.90 -37.26
CA ASP A 874 16.28 -26.46 -38.22
C ASP A 874 14.92 -26.19 -37.55
N LYS A 875 14.64 -26.84 -36.41
CA LYS A 875 13.44 -26.62 -35.59
C LYS A 875 13.56 -25.38 -34.71
N ARG A 876 14.71 -25.19 -34.04
CA ARG A 876 15.04 -23.96 -33.30
C ARG A 876 15.06 -22.73 -34.22
N ALA A 877 15.67 -22.84 -35.41
CA ALA A 877 15.69 -21.77 -36.41
C ALA A 877 14.28 -21.38 -36.91
N ARG A 878 13.36 -22.33 -37.10
CA ARG A 878 11.96 -22.04 -37.45
C ARG A 878 11.21 -21.31 -36.35
N ARG A 879 11.26 -21.80 -35.10
CA ARG A 879 10.69 -21.09 -33.94
C ARG A 879 11.21 -19.66 -33.83
N LEU A 880 12.53 -19.50 -34.02
CA LEU A 880 13.19 -18.21 -34.00
C LEU A 880 12.76 -17.31 -35.17
N ARG A 881 12.50 -17.88 -36.35
CA ARG A 881 11.91 -17.14 -37.49
C ARG A 881 10.46 -16.73 -37.22
N GLU A 882 9.67 -17.60 -36.60
CA GLU A 882 8.27 -17.34 -36.23
C GLU A 882 8.20 -16.24 -35.15
N ALA A 883 9.08 -16.29 -34.14
CA ALA A 883 9.26 -15.21 -33.16
C ALA A 883 9.77 -13.90 -33.79
N ILE A 884 10.66 -13.95 -34.79
CA ILE A 884 11.18 -12.76 -35.47
C ILE A 884 10.18 -12.18 -36.51
N GLY A 885 9.29 -13.02 -37.05
CA GLY A 885 8.34 -12.64 -38.10
C GLY A 885 6.95 -12.24 -37.61
N SER A 886 6.58 -12.55 -36.37
CA SER A 886 5.25 -12.23 -35.83
C SER A 886 5.09 -10.72 -35.52
N GLU A 887 3.86 -10.24 -35.61
CA GLU A 887 3.46 -8.92 -35.07
C GLU A 887 3.74 -8.84 -33.56
N GLY A 888 3.72 -9.98 -32.88
CA GLY A 888 4.16 -10.16 -31.51
C GLY A 888 5.56 -9.59 -31.23
N LEU A 889 6.44 -9.37 -32.21
CA LEU A 889 7.73 -8.70 -32.00
C LEU A 889 7.64 -7.15 -31.92
N SER A 890 6.50 -6.53 -32.24
CA SER A 890 6.23 -5.11 -31.96
C SER A 890 5.76 -4.99 -30.52
N ALA A 891 4.73 -5.76 -30.16
CA ALA A 891 4.19 -5.92 -28.81
C ALA A 891 5.08 -6.78 -27.86
N ALA A 892 6.29 -7.15 -28.28
CA ALA A 892 7.20 -7.93 -27.46
C ALA A 892 7.95 -7.02 -26.48
N SER A 893 7.89 -7.42 -25.21
CA SER A 893 8.86 -7.00 -24.22
C SER A 893 10.30 -7.31 -24.67
N GLY A 894 11.26 -6.55 -24.14
CA GLY A 894 12.68 -6.70 -24.49
C GLY A 894 13.24 -8.11 -24.32
N SER A 895 12.65 -8.92 -23.42
CA SER A 895 13.06 -10.31 -23.18
C SER A 895 12.98 -11.18 -24.43
N THR A 896 12.01 -10.96 -25.33
CA THR A 896 11.91 -11.73 -26.58
C THR A 896 13.07 -11.42 -27.52
N ILE A 897 13.55 -10.17 -27.56
CA ILE A 897 14.73 -9.81 -28.38
C ILE A 897 16.01 -10.37 -27.76
N GLU A 898 16.14 -10.35 -26.44
CA GLU A 898 17.30 -10.95 -25.75
C GLU A 898 17.30 -12.48 -25.84
N TRP A 899 16.13 -13.12 -25.76
CA TRP A 899 15.95 -14.52 -26.09
C TRP A 899 16.33 -14.82 -27.54
N CYS A 900 15.84 -14.04 -28.52
CA CYS A 900 16.21 -14.19 -29.94
C CYS A 900 17.73 -14.04 -30.17
N ARG A 901 18.38 -13.09 -29.50
CA ARG A 901 19.85 -12.91 -29.54
C ARG A 901 20.60 -14.08 -28.88
N THR A 902 20.08 -14.58 -27.77
CA THR A 902 20.66 -15.71 -27.02
C THR A 902 20.55 -17.00 -27.83
N GLU A 903 19.39 -17.26 -28.45
CA GLU A 903 19.18 -18.42 -29.30
C GLU A 903 19.98 -18.31 -30.62
N LEU A 904 20.07 -17.12 -31.26
CA LEU A 904 21.03 -16.90 -32.36
C LEU A 904 22.48 -17.20 -31.95
N SER A 905 22.87 -16.88 -30.70
CA SER A 905 24.21 -17.19 -30.17
C SER A 905 24.40 -18.69 -29.91
N ALA A 906 23.40 -19.36 -29.34
CA ALA A 906 23.40 -20.82 -29.13
C ALA A 906 23.48 -21.56 -30.46
N LEU A 907 22.63 -21.19 -31.44
CA LEU A 907 22.65 -21.70 -32.82
C LEU A 907 24.03 -21.50 -33.48
N ARG A 908 24.62 -20.29 -33.39
CA ARG A 908 25.98 -20.00 -33.88
C ARG A 908 27.04 -20.90 -33.25
N ASN A 909 26.93 -21.21 -31.96
CA ASN A 909 27.84 -22.12 -31.28
C ASN A 909 27.60 -23.59 -31.68
N GLY A 910 26.35 -23.99 -31.91
CA GLY A 910 26.00 -25.29 -32.49
C GLY A 910 26.66 -25.52 -33.85
N ILE A 911 26.57 -24.54 -34.77
CA ILE A 911 27.27 -24.61 -36.07
C ILE A 911 28.79 -24.72 -35.91
N ARG A 912 29.40 -24.00 -34.95
CA ARG A 912 30.85 -24.12 -34.70
C ARG A 912 31.24 -25.51 -34.19
N ALA A 913 30.42 -26.11 -33.33
CA ALA A 913 30.63 -27.47 -32.85
C ALA A 913 30.60 -28.47 -34.02
N LEU A 914 29.53 -28.44 -34.83
CA LEU A 914 29.39 -29.26 -36.04
C LEU A 914 30.57 -29.08 -37.01
N GLN A 915 31.00 -27.84 -37.27
CA GLN A 915 32.15 -27.53 -38.12
C GLN A 915 33.50 -28.02 -37.58
N SER A 916 33.59 -28.32 -36.28
CA SER A 916 34.78 -28.87 -35.62
C SER A 916 34.69 -30.38 -35.36
N GLY A 917 33.61 -31.05 -35.79
CA GLY A 917 33.37 -32.47 -35.52
C GLY A 917 33.03 -32.78 -34.06
N VAL A 918 32.66 -31.77 -33.27
CA VAL A 918 32.22 -31.90 -31.89
C VAL A 918 30.71 -31.92 -31.88
N SER A 919 30.10 -32.89 -31.20
CA SER A 919 28.64 -32.90 -31.00
C SER A 919 28.23 -31.64 -30.22
N PRO A 920 27.28 -30.84 -30.71
CA PRO A 920 26.86 -29.62 -30.04
C PRO A 920 26.27 -29.94 -28.67
N ASP A 921 26.53 -29.09 -27.67
CA ASP A 921 25.82 -29.13 -26.40
C ASP A 921 24.40 -28.60 -26.61
N ILE A 922 23.50 -29.47 -27.07
CA ILE A 922 22.05 -29.19 -27.22
C ILE A 922 21.37 -29.31 -25.85
N SER A 923 21.95 -28.69 -24.82
CA SER A 923 21.22 -28.38 -23.59
C SER A 923 19.90 -27.68 -23.93
N PRO A 924 18.80 -27.97 -23.20
CA PRO A 924 17.53 -27.30 -23.43
C PRO A 924 17.74 -25.79 -23.31
N ALA A 925 17.18 -25.04 -24.26
CA ALA A 925 17.28 -23.58 -24.25
C ALA A 925 16.71 -23.00 -22.95
N SER A 926 17.10 -21.77 -22.62
CA SER A 926 16.33 -20.93 -21.69
C SER A 926 14.86 -21.00 -22.07
N PRO A 927 13.93 -21.14 -21.10
CA PRO A 927 12.51 -21.27 -21.40
C PRO A 927 12.07 -20.14 -22.33
N GLU A 928 11.25 -20.48 -23.32
CA GLU A 928 10.61 -19.50 -24.20
C GLU A 928 9.87 -18.49 -23.30
N PRO A 929 10.06 -17.16 -23.49
CA PRO A 929 9.33 -16.16 -22.71
C PRO A 929 7.84 -16.44 -22.88
N GLU A 930 7.11 -16.58 -21.77
CA GLU A 930 5.78 -17.21 -21.79
C GLU A 930 4.83 -16.43 -22.72
N GLN A 931 4.54 -17.04 -23.88
CA GLN A 931 3.70 -16.42 -24.89
C GLN A 931 2.24 -16.44 -24.41
N GLY A 932 1.78 -15.30 -23.90
CA GLY A 932 0.37 -15.00 -23.66
C GLY A 932 -0.41 -14.89 -24.97
N LEU A 933 -0.52 -16.00 -25.71
CA LEU A 933 -1.39 -16.12 -26.87
C LEU A 933 -2.83 -16.40 -26.37
N PRO A 934 -3.85 -15.67 -26.86
CA PRO A 934 -5.24 -16.01 -26.58
C PRO A 934 -5.61 -17.32 -27.27
N ASP A 935 -6.00 -18.32 -26.48
CA ASP A 935 -6.21 -19.71 -26.91
C ASP A 935 -7.60 -19.90 -27.57
N ASP A 936 -7.87 -19.13 -28.63
CA ASP A 936 -9.21 -18.86 -29.19
C ASP A 936 -9.78 -20.00 -30.07
N HIS A 937 -9.24 -21.22 -29.95
CA HIS A 937 -9.47 -22.35 -30.88
C HIS A 937 -9.81 -23.69 -30.21
N LEU A 938 -10.46 -23.69 -29.04
CA LEU A 938 -11.09 -24.89 -28.45
C LEU A 938 -12.54 -24.67 -27.99
N LEU A 939 -13.44 -24.45 -28.96
CA LEU A 939 -14.88 -24.66 -28.80
C LEU A 939 -15.42 -25.54 -29.94
N HIS A 940 -15.36 -26.87 -29.76
CA HIS A 940 -16.16 -27.79 -30.57
C HIS A 940 -16.45 -29.14 -29.88
#